data_AF-A0A2T6E3E2-F1
#
_entry.id   AF-A0A2T6E3E2-F1
#
_cell.length_a   1.000
_cell.length_b   1.000
_cell.length_c   1.000
_cell.angle_alpha   90.00
_cell.angle_beta   90.00
_cell.angle_gamma   90.00
#
_symmetry.space_group_name_H-M   'P 1'
#
loop_
_entity.id
_entity.type
_entity.pdbx_description
1 polymer ?
#
loop_
_entity_poly.entity_id
_entity_poly.type
_entity_poly.pdbx_seq_one_letter_code
_entity_poly.pdbx_strand_id
1 'polypeptide(L)'
;MDQKYPLRLLDNAWQLSARGQGQILLFADANGASLASLVDGFHPNPTPRRFHYQLGPDAAFYGYYPLTDAVARLYSERGPSDLDNWFAELNIYPPNRTIWRQLLVDHYLRRPPLLLKDHVIQQSLSLGDDLVRLLAALTEERPVLIALTGGHWASASLQQWLGRQRPTLAAKVMILVANDADQLPLADSTVQEAPPGHAVSQVGWLIDLPPSNDSMPNWPLLDPIKSESIPTLIQQALQNHALLCHEETLSLCDQINQMLDERQIILVNDHRYDLLLLEAEALFYSDRYNGAITALNELLELARQEGDALWQFDAYLRLAWCGLHKYRLGDAWQMIKHAQSALQSVDRQNADWLLRERQWLLLQAMLYGQEHRRLPETSQHRLEALLPMERNDDFQYAFRFAQVSWAASLSPRELTFLRKALVRSLRWARQLNNKVAAIKILHSMATLASRIGRQDRALRCLYLALHLAEKLDSPSHDVPLLSALGWLRLNQQELSAARDTFQAALQRLQHTTNYHQVAITLNNLAWAYFVGANLAECDRLLGTAIRLCRSRGFRSLPYHTLDDLLLHQALCRYYQGNSVLAQRTLHEIDHRHHSLSAKGELLHSCLSLHFARAEHNSAAQSLLTDRLKAQIDSQLELPAYLLDIVRHAQGEPSQHISWLNHEVTAANALTSRPVDVVALLRSAELEGEVEKLQQRVRDTRLLSHLSAQANAATDAGRLTETLVRQLSAHLDCDYVAIELRPLAYMSPTFHSHGLDDISAERLHQVMAMHKLTRGRVLLNLRDLDMEGFETGSLYINSISLPKHDFGDLVLMTRDPQGFEESVLRTTAMLAAQLAAAIQRLMHERELQYLSSTDMLTGLINRQALYPRLEEELSRTRRHSNYRFCLAFLDLDNFKYLNDHYGHNLGDQVLQGFAKSLDEHSRAEDLVSRLGGDEFVILFPGQTGEQVEQFCRRLLKQFGTAKAVQQTLKRFTGQSLKLPSERRLGCSVGIIELDRDTVPRSVDALLNQADQAMYAAKSQGKNQAVVVPFNAALDDGVR
;
A
#
# COMPACT_ATOMS: atom_id res chain seq x y z
N MET A 1 -39.44 16.93 -33.18
CA MET A 1 -39.52 15.70 -34.00
C MET A 1 -40.65 14.84 -33.45
N ASP A 2 -41.50 14.29 -34.31
CA ASP A 2 -42.64 13.44 -33.92
C ASP A 2 -42.13 12.25 -33.07
N GLN A 3 -42.70 12.01 -31.87
CA GLN A 3 -42.30 10.92 -30.97
C GLN A 3 -42.38 9.53 -31.65
N LYS A 4 -43.10 9.44 -32.79
CA LYS A 4 -43.24 8.24 -33.61
C LYS A 4 -42.09 8.01 -34.61
N TYR A 5 -41.15 8.95 -34.77
CA TYR A 5 -40.07 8.83 -35.76
C TYR A 5 -39.03 7.73 -35.42
N PRO A 6 -38.51 7.64 -34.18
CA PRO A 6 -37.70 6.50 -33.74
C PRO A 6 -38.43 5.16 -33.87
N LEU A 7 -39.73 5.18 -33.58
CA LEU A 7 -40.62 4.01 -33.53
C LEU A 7 -40.92 3.47 -34.94
N ARG A 8 -41.12 4.36 -35.93
CA ARG A 8 -41.23 3.98 -37.35
C ARG A 8 -39.92 3.45 -37.94
N LEU A 9 -38.78 3.93 -37.45
CA LEU A 9 -37.47 3.43 -37.85
C LEU A 9 -37.24 2.00 -37.34
N LEU A 10 -37.61 1.72 -36.09
CA LEU A 10 -37.62 0.38 -35.52
C LEU A 10 -38.51 -0.59 -36.31
N ASP A 11 -39.75 -0.18 -36.58
CA ASP A 11 -40.73 -1.01 -37.29
C ASP A 11 -40.28 -1.26 -38.75
N ASN A 12 -39.76 -0.24 -39.45
CA ASN A 12 -39.24 -0.41 -40.82
C ASN A 12 -37.95 -1.25 -40.89
N ALA A 13 -36.99 -1.03 -39.97
CA ALA A 13 -35.75 -1.79 -39.94
C ALA A 13 -35.99 -3.26 -39.55
N TRP A 14 -36.97 -3.51 -38.69
CA TRP A 14 -37.40 -4.86 -38.33
C TRP A 14 -38.19 -5.54 -39.45
N GLN A 15 -39.16 -4.87 -40.09
CA GLN A 15 -39.88 -5.44 -41.23
C GLN A 15 -38.96 -5.77 -42.42
N LEU A 16 -37.88 -5.01 -42.60
CA LEU A 16 -36.84 -5.31 -43.60
C LEU A 16 -35.96 -6.51 -43.21
N SER A 17 -35.78 -6.79 -41.91
CA SER A 17 -34.92 -7.88 -41.40
C SER A 17 -35.69 -9.17 -41.09
N ALA A 18 -36.98 -9.06 -40.75
CA ALA A 18 -37.81 -10.09 -40.14
C ALA A 18 -38.86 -10.65 -41.12
N ARG A 19 -38.40 -11.32 -42.18
CA ARG A 19 -39.20 -12.41 -42.81
C ARG A 19 -39.33 -13.63 -41.86
N GLY A 20 -39.63 -13.39 -40.57
CA GLY A 20 -39.96 -14.40 -39.56
C GLY A 20 -38.80 -15.06 -38.78
N GLN A 21 -37.58 -14.50 -38.75
CA GLN A 21 -36.41 -15.18 -38.15
C GLN A 21 -35.56 -14.36 -37.15
N GLY A 22 -35.96 -13.16 -36.75
CA GLY A 22 -35.19 -12.30 -35.82
C GLY A 22 -35.31 -12.69 -34.34
N GLN A 23 -34.32 -12.29 -33.51
CA GLN A 23 -34.29 -12.47 -32.05
C GLN A 23 -34.20 -11.11 -31.33
N ILE A 24 -34.81 -11.01 -30.13
CA ILE A 24 -34.77 -9.81 -29.27
C ILE A 24 -34.15 -10.19 -27.93
N LEU A 25 -33.06 -9.50 -27.57
CA LEU A 25 -32.40 -9.56 -26.28
C LEU A 25 -32.69 -8.26 -25.53
N LEU A 26 -33.47 -8.36 -24.46
CA LEU A 26 -33.89 -7.23 -23.63
C LEU A 26 -33.12 -7.27 -22.30
N PHE A 27 -32.28 -6.27 -22.09
CA PHE A 27 -31.60 -6.03 -20.83
C PHE A 27 -32.27 -4.85 -20.14
N ALA A 28 -33.00 -5.14 -19.07
CA ALA A 28 -33.80 -4.17 -18.34
C ALA A 28 -33.40 -4.14 -16.85
N ASP A 29 -33.44 -2.95 -16.26
CA ASP A 29 -33.44 -2.76 -14.81
C ASP A 29 -34.78 -3.24 -14.21
N ALA A 30 -34.85 -3.34 -12.88
CA ALA A 30 -36.08 -3.74 -12.18
C ALA A 30 -37.31 -2.89 -12.55
N ASN A 31 -37.09 -1.64 -13.00
CA ASN A 31 -38.11 -0.67 -13.41
C ASN A 31 -38.41 -0.65 -14.93
N GLY A 32 -37.72 -1.46 -15.75
CA GLY A 32 -37.78 -1.42 -17.23
C GLY A 32 -39.10 -1.94 -17.86
N ALA A 33 -40.19 -1.98 -17.11
CA ALA A 33 -41.52 -2.39 -17.57
C ALA A 33 -42.02 -1.52 -18.74
N SER A 34 -41.61 -0.26 -18.83
CA SER A 34 -41.98 0.68 -19.89
C SER A 34 -41.38 0.32 -21.25
N LEU A 35 -40.09 -0.03 -21.32
CA LEU A 35 -39.45 -0.41 -22.58
C LEU A 35 -39.89 -1.81 -23.04
N ALA A 36 -40.06 -2.75 -22.10
CA ALA A 36 -40.65 -4.06 -22.39
C ALA A 36 -42.09 -3.91 -22.92
N SER A 37 -42.93 -3.10 -22.27
CA SER A 37 -44.28 -2.78 -22.75
C SER A 37 -44.29 -2.05 -24.09
N LEU A 38 -43.28 -1.24 -24.37
CA LEU A 38 -43.13 -0.54 -25.64
C LEU A 38 -42.78 -1.54 -26.74
N VAL A 39 -41.78 -2.41 -26.53
CA VAL A 39 -41.45 -3.53 -27.43
C VAL A 39 -42.65 -4.47 -27.62
N ASP A 40 -43.42 -4.75 -26.57
CA ASP A 40 -44.63 -5.58 -26.60
C ASP A 40 -45.79 -4.91 -27.37
N GLY A 41 -45.96 -3.60 -27.24
CA GLY A 41 -47.00 -2.83 -27.93
C GLY A 41 -46.80 -2.76 -29.45
N PHE A 42 -45.57 -2.94 -29.94
CA PHE A 42 -45.25 -2.88 -31.37
C PHE A 42 -45.38 -4.23 -32.11
N HIS A 43 -45.50 -5.37 -31.41
CA HIS A 43 -45.53 -6.68 -32.08
C HIS A 43 -46.56 -7.66 -31.48
N PRO A 44 -47.74 -7.83 -32.10
CA PRO A 44 -48.82 -8.68 -31.56
C PRO A 44 -48.67 -10.18 -31.83
N ASN A 45 -47.69 -10.61 -32.65
CA ASN A 45 -47.46 -12.03 -32.96
C ASN A 45 -46.32 -12.64 -32.14
N PRO A 46 -46.48 -13.88 -31.62
CA PRO A 46 -45.43 -14.59 -30.90
C PRO A 46 -44.45 -15.22 -31.90
N THR A 47 -43.23 -14.70 -31.98
CA THR A 47 -42.08 -15.43 -32.56
C THR A 47 -40.94 -15.54 -31.55
N PRO A 48 -40.12 -16.60 -31.64
CA PRO A 48 -39.75 -17.41 -30.50
C PRO A 48 -38.45 -16.92 -29.85
N ARG A 49 -38.42 -16.92 -28.52
CA ARG A 49 -37.29 -16.61 -27.64
C ARG A 49 -37.10 -15.11 -27.36
N ARG A 50 -37.81 -14.68 -26.32
CA ARG A 50 -37.54 -13.46 -25.56
C ARG A 50 -36.74 -13.86 -24.33
N PHE A 51 -35.69 -13.11 -24.03
CA PHE A 51 -34.97 -13.22 -22.77
C PHE A 51 -35.14 -11.90 -22.04
N HIS A 52 -35.92 -11.93 -20.95
CA HIS A 52 -36.03 -10.81 -20.03
C HIS A 52 -34.98 -11.00 -18.95
N TYR A 53 -34.02 -10.10 -18.89
CA TYR A 53 -33.11 -10.02 -17.76
C TYR A 53 -33.61 -8.91 -16.85
N GLN A 54 -33.97 -9.25 -15.61
CA GLN A 54 -34.31 -8.30 -14.57
C GLN A 54 -33.06 -8.13 -13.72
N LEU A 55 -32.30 -7.07 -14.01
CA LEU A 55 -31.23 -6.63 -13.13
C LEU A 55 -31.87 -6.23 -11.78
N GLY A 56 -31.20 -6.53 -10.66
CA GLY A 56 -31.65 -6.02 -9.35
C GLY A 56 -31.79 -4.49 -9.40
N PRO A 57 -32.59 -3.88 -8.50
CA PRO A 57 -32.93 -2.45 -8.55
C PRO A 57 -31.74 -1.48 -8.64
N ASP A 58 -30.51 -1.93 -8.31
CA ASP A 58 -29.28 -1.14 -8.35
C ASP A 58 -28.16 -1.74 -9.25
N ALA A 59 -28.45 -2.79 -10.04
CA ALA A 59 -27.42 -3.38 -10.90
C ALA A 59 -27.19 -2.49 -12.14
N ALA A 60 -26.24 -1.55 -11.99
CA ALA A 60 -25.77 -0.74 -13.10
C ALA A 60 -25.09 -1.60 -14.17
N PHE A 61 -25.16 -1.15 -15.42
CA PHE A 61 -24.49 -1.78 -16.54
C PHE A 61 -22.97 -1.54 -16.45
N TYR A 62 -22.27 -2.40 -15.71
CA TYR A 62 -20.82 -2.32 -15.58
C TYR A 62 -20.11 -2.92 -16.80
N GLY A 63 -19.39 -2.09 -17.55
CA GLY A 63 -18.55 -2.51 -18.67
C GLY A 63 -19.31 -3.13 -19.84
N TYR A 64 -18.76 -4.20 -20.42
CA TYR A 64 -19.29 -4.86 -21.61
C TYR A 64 -20.31 -5.97 -21.31
N TYR A 65 -20.71 -6.15 -20.04
CA TYR A 65 -21.44 -7.34 -19.59
C TYR A 65 -22.66 -7.73 -20.47
N PRO A 66 -23.57 -6.81 -20.84
CA PRO A 66 -24.73 -7.14 -21.68
C PRO A 66 -24.34 -7.69 -23.05
N LEU A 67 -23.27 -7.14 -23.62
CA LEU A 67 -22.78 -7.52 -24.94
C LEU A 67 -22.03 -8.86 -24.87
N THR A 68 -21.26 -9.10 -23.82
CA THR A 68 -20.56 -10.38 -23.62
C THR A 68 -21.53 -11.52 -23.30
N ASP A 69 -22.58 -11.26 -22.52
CA ASP A 69 -23.66 -12.23 -22.26
C ASP A 69 -24.44 -12.55 -23.55
N ALA A 70 -24.76 -11.52 -24.36
CA ALA A 70 -25.38 -11.73 -25.67
C ALA A 70 -24.53 -12.63 -26.58
N VAL A 71 -23.21 -12.38 -26.65
CA VAL A 71 -22.27 -13.20 -27.42
C VAL A 71 -22.22 -14.65 -26.91
N ALA A 72 -22.10 -14.86 -25.60
CA ALA A 72 -22.05 -16.19 -25.00
C ALA A 72 -23.31 -17.01 -25.29
N ARG A 73 -24.49 -16.37 -25.27
CA ARG A 73 -25.77 -17.02 -25.59
C ARG A 73 -25.92 -17.34 -27.07
N LEU A 74 -25.63 -16.38 -27.95
CA LEU A 74 -25.70 -16.62 -29.39
C LEU A 74 -24.74 -17.75 -29.81
N TYR A 75 -23.58 -17.83 -29.15
CA TYR A 75 -22.66 -18.95 -29.33
C TYR A 75 -23.20 -20.27 -28.78
N SER A 76 -23.84 -20.32 -27.61
CA SER A 76 -24.37 -21.61 -27.10
C SER A 76 -25.49 -22.18 -27.98
N GLU A 77 -26.16 -21.35 -28.77
CA GLU A 77 -27.15 -21.81 -29.76
C GLU A 77 -26.52 -22.35 -31.06
N ARG A 78 -25.47 -21.72 -31.58
CA ARG A 78 -24.98 -21.93 -32.97
C ARG A 78 -23.45 -21.79 -33.15
N GLY A 79 -22.71 -21.76 -32.06
CA GLY A 79 -21.27 -21.60 -32.06
C GLY A 79 -20.55 -22.75 -32.76
N PRO A 80 -19.52 -22.47 -33.56
CA PRO A 80 -18.71 -23.52 -34.17
C PRO A 80 -17.93 -24.29 -33.11
N SER A 81 -17.78 -25.60 -33.29
CA SER A 81 -17.04 -26.47 -32.36
C SER A 81 -15.53 -26.25 -32.38
N ASP A 82 -14.99 -25.81 -33.52
CA ASP A 82 -13.56 -25.49 -33.68
C ASP A 82 -13.30 -23.99 -33.51
N LEU A 83 -13.11 -23.59 -32.25
CA LEU A 83 -12.87 -22.20 -31.88
C LEU A 83 -11.55 -21.65 -32.44
N ASP A 84 -10.50 -22.46 -32.61
CA ASP A 84 -9.20 -21.96 -33.07
C ASP A 84 -9.24 -21.54 -34.54
N ASN A 85 -9.87 -22.36 -35.40
CA ASN A 85 -10.08 -22.01 -36.79
C ASN A 85 -11.05 -20.84 -36.94
N TRP A 86 -12.15 -20.84 -36.18
CA TRP A 86 -13.11 -19.73 -36.22
C TRP A 86 -12.50 -18.39 -35.78
N PHE A 87 -11.73 -18.38 -34.69
CA PHE A 87 -11.00 -17.18 -34.26
C PHE A 87 -9.96 -16.73 -35.29
N ALA A 88 -9.35 -17.65 -36.05
CA ALA A 88 -8.45 -17.30 -37.12
C ALA A 88 -9.17 -16.66 -38.32
N GLU A 89 -10.32 -17.21 -38.74
CA GLU A 89 -11.15 -16.66 -39.82
C GLU A 89 -11.69 -15.26 -39.50
N LEU A 90 -12.17 -15.06 -38.27
CA LEU A 90 -12.62 -13.76 -37.78
C LEU A 90 -11.46 -12.81 -37.45
N ASN A 91 -10.21 -13.28 -37.58
CA ASN A 91 -9.01 -12.53 -37.27
C ASN A 91 -9.01 -11.99 -35.81
N ILE A 92 -9.60 -12.74 -34.88
CA ILE A 92 -9.64 -12.40 -33.45
C ILE A 92 -8.22 -12.26 -32.94
N TYR A 93 -7.97 -11.16 -32.23
CA TYR A 93 -6.64 -10.84 -31.72
C TYR A 93 -6.10 -12.01 -30.89
N PRO A 94 -4.96 -12.65 -31.26
CA PRO A 94 -4.55 -13.91 -30.64
C PRO A 94 -4.45 -13.88 -29.11
N PRO A 95 -3.92 -12.81 -28.47
CA PRO A 95 -3.91 -12.69 -27.01
C PRO A 95 -5.29 -12.63 -26.34
N ASN A 96 -6.35 -12.26 -27.06
CA ASN A 96 -7.71 -12.22 -26.53
C ASN A 96 -8.45 -13.55 -26.70
N ARG A 97 -7.96 -14.47 -27.54
CA ARG A 97 -8.63 -15.76 -27.83
C ARG A 97 -8.87 -16.59 -26.58
N THR A 98 -7.93 -16.58 -25.63
CA THR A 98 -8.09 -17.29 -24.35
C THR A 98 -9.26 -16.72 -23.53
N ILE A 99 -9.39 -15.40 -23.51
CA ILE A 99 -10.46 -14.69 -22.80
C ILE A 99 -11.81 -14.98 -23.44
N TRP A 100 -11.89 -14.86 -24.78
CA TRP A 100 -13.10 -15.19 -25.52
C TRP A 100 -13.47 -16.66 -25.39
N ARG A 101 -12.50 -17.58 -25.43
CA ARG A 101 -12.75 -19.01 -25.21
C ARG A 101 -13.36 -19.26 -23.82
N GLN A 102 -12.79 -18.69 -22.76
CA GLN A 102 -13.35 -18.84 -21.41
C GLN A 102 -14.77 -18.29 -21.32
N LEU A 103 -15.07 -17.13 -21.93
CA LEU A 103 -16.43 -16.60 -21.97
C LEU A 103 -17.40 -17.54 -22.70
N LEU A 104 -17.00 -18.06 -23.86
CA LEU A 104 -17.85 -18.84 -24.75
C LEU A 104 -18.07 -20.28 -24.26
N VAL A 105 -17.08 -20.86 -23.58
CA VAL A 105 -17.10 -22.26 -23.12
C VAL A 105 -17.42 -22.37 -21.63
N ASP A 106 -16.73 -21.58 -20.80
CA ASP A 106 -16.79 -21.69 -19.34
C ASP A 106 -17.79 -20.70 -18.71
N HIS A 107 -18.31 -19.74 -19.50
CA HIS A 107 -19.16 -18.64 -19.04
C HIS A 107 -18.55 -17.85 -17.86
N TYR A 108 -17.22 -17.84 -17.81
CA TYR A 108 -16.43 -17.21 -16.77
C TYR A 108 -15.26 -16.46 -17.40
N LEU A 109 -14.85 -15.35 -16.80
CA LEU A 109 -13.75 -14.53 -17.31
C LEU A 109 -12.69 -14.43 -16.22
N ARG A 110 -11.49 -14.95 -16.48
CA ARG A 110 -10.34 -14.70 -15.63
C ARG A 110 -9.12 -14.41 -16.48
N ARG A 111 -8.50 -13.27 -16.23
CA ARG A 111 -7.28 -12.89 -16.93
C ARG A 111 -6.07 -13.60 -16.28
N PRO A 112 -5.20 -14.24 -17.06
CA PRO A 112 -3.92 -14.77 -16.57
C PRO A 112 -2.94 -13.62 -16.20
N PRO A 113 -1.76 -13.91 -15.60
CA PRO A 113 -0.99 -12.95 -14.78
C PRO A 113 -0.45 -11.71 -15.52
N LEU A 114 -0.03 -10.74 -14.70
CA LEU A 114 0.46 -9.41 -15.01
C LEU A 114 0.85 -9.12 -16.46
N LEU A 115 0.17 -8.16 -17.06
CA LEU A 115 0.40 -7.73 -18.42
C LEU A 115 1.25 -6.46 -18.45
N LEU A 116 2.13 -6.38 -19.44
CA LEU A 116 2.80 -5.13 -19.78
C LEU A 116 1.73 -4.05 -20.08
N LYS A 117 1.91 -2.85 -19.52
CA LYS A 117 0.92 -1.77 -19.61
C LYS A 117 0.50 -1.45 -21.06
N ASP A 118 1.43 -1.41 -21.99
CA ASP A 118 1.10 -1.18 -23.40
C ASP A 118 0.39 -2.36 -24.08
N HIS A 119 0.58 -3.58 -23.57
CA HIS A 119 -0.18 -4.73 -24.04
C HIS A 119 -1.64 -4.60 -23.60
N VAL A 120 -1.89 -4.12 -22.37
CA VAL A 120 -3.24 -3.78 -21.90
C VAL A 120 -3.91 -2.77 -22.82
N ILE A 121 -3.21 -1.73 -23.27
CA ILE A 121 -3.77 -0.74 -24.20
C ILE A 121 -4.17 -1.39 -25.53
N GLN A 122 -3.29 -2.18 -26.14
CA GLN A 122 -3.61 -2.88 -27.40
C GLN A 122 -4.74 -3.91 -27.22
N GLN A 123 -4.77 -4.62 -26.10
CA GLN A 123 -5.83 -5.57 -25.79
C GLN A 123 -7.16 -4.87 -25.57
N SER A 124 -7.19 -3.76 -24.84
CA SER A 124 -8.40 -2.95 -24.63
C SER A 124 -9.00 -2.49 -25.98
N LEU A 125 -8.15 -2.01 -26.89
CA LEU A 125 -8.59 -1.61 -28.24
C LEU A 125 -9.12 -2.81 -29.06
N SER A 126 -8.42 -3.94 -29.00
CA SER A 126 -8.80 -5.12 -29.78
C SER A 126 -9.98 -5.91 -29.21
N LEU A 127 -10.21 -5.88 -27.89
CA LEU A 127 -11.38 -6.50 -27.26
C LEU A 127 -12.67 -5.91 -27.83
N GLY A 128 -12.72 -4.59 -28.00
CA GLY A 128 -13.85 -3.92 -28.62
C GLY A 128 -14.09 -4.34 -30.06
N ASP A 129 -13.02 -4.48 -30.86
CA ASP A 129 -13.11 -4.93 -32.26
C ASP A 129 -13.46 -6.42 -32.36
N ASP A 130 -12.89 -7.26 -31.50
CA ASP A 130 -13.19 -8.69 -31.42
C ASP A 130 -14.67 -8.91 -31.09
N LEU A 131 -15.21 -8.14 -30.14
CA LEU A 131 -16.63 -8.17 -29.77
C LEU A 131 -17.54 -7.88 -30.97
N VAL A 132 -17.20 -6.87 -31.78
CA VAL A 132 -17.94 -6.55 -33.02
C VAL A 132 -17.90 -7.71 -34.00
N ARG A 133 -16.74 -8.34 -34.19
CA ARG A 133 -16.58 -9.45 -35.14
C ARG A 133 -17.33 -10.71 -34.69
N LEU A 134 -17.29 -11.01 -33.40
CA LEU A 134 -18.05 -12.11 -32.80
C LEU A 134 -19.55 -11.89 -32.96
N LEU A 135 -20.05 -10.69 -32.62
CA LEU A 135 -21.46 -10.32 -32.82
C LEU A 135 -21.85 -10.41 -34.30
N ALA A 136 -21.06 -9.86 -35.22
CA ALA A 136 -21.33 -9.90 -36.65
C ALA A 136 -21.42 -11.33 -37.19
N ALA A 137 -20.48 -12.20 -36.80
CA ALA A 137 -20.45 -13.59 -37.22
C ALA A 137 -21.65 -14.39 -36.68
N LEU A 138 -22.00 -14.18 -35.41
CA LEU A 138 -23.12 -14.88 -34.76
C LEU A 138 -24.50 -14.40 -35.25
N THR A 139 -24.57 -13.23 -35.90
CA THR A 139 -25.82 -12.61 -36.37
C THR A 139 -25.95 -12.53 -37.90
N GLU A 140 -25.03 -13.15 -38.63
CA GLU A 140 -24.98 -13.11 -40.10
C GLU A 140 -26.28 -13.61 -40.75
N GLU A 141 -26.89 -14.67 -40.21
CA GLU A 141 -28.14 -15.22 -40.74
C GLU A 141 -29.40 -14.57 -40.15
N ARG A 142 -29.35 -14.12 -38.89
CA ARG A 142 -30.52 -13.68 -38.13
C ARG A 142 -30.29 -12.32 -37.47
N PRO A 143 -31.18 -11.34 -37.70
CA PRO A 143 -31.06 -10.04 -37.05
C PRO A 143 -31.31 -10.15 -35.55
N VAL A 144 -30.48 -9.44 -34.78
CA VAL A 144 -30.55 -9.38 -33.31
C VAL A 144 -30.74 -7.93 -32.89
N LEU A 145 -31.77 -7.72 -32.07
CA LEU A 145 -31.99 -6.46 -31.37
C LEU A 145 -31.48 -6.59 -29.93
N ILE A 146 -30.54 -5.75 -29.53
CA ILE A 146 -30.05 -5.62 -28.15
C ILE A 146 -30.63 -4.32 -27.59
N ALA A 147 -31.56 -4.40 -26.65
CA ALA A 147 -32.13 -3.23 -26.00
C ALA A 147 -31.58 -3.08 -24.59
N LEU A 148 -31.00 -1.92 -24.30
CA LEU A 148 -30.43 -1.53 -23.01
C LEU A 148 -31.29 -0.39 -22.41
N THR A 149 -31.93 -0.61 -21.26
CA THR A 149 -32.60 0.48 -20.50
C THR A 149 -31.62 1.18 -19.56
N GLY A 150 -31.86 2.44 -19.18
CA GLY A 150 -31.03 3.12 -18.17
C GLY A 150 -29.60 3.44 -18.62
N GLY A 151 -29.41 3.87 -19.88
CA GLY A 151 -28.07 4.13 -20.44
C GLY A 151 -27.23 5.22 -19.73
N HIS A 152 -27.84 6.00 -18.83
CA HIS A 152 -27.12 6.91 -17.92
C HIS A 152 -26.34 6.17 -16.81
N TRP A 153 -26.70 4.92 -16.51
CA TRP A 153 -25.92 4.00 -15.66
C TRP A 153 -24.95 3.11 -16.45
N ALA A 154 -24.89 3.25 -17.78
CA ALA A 154 -23.87 2.56 -18.57
C ALA A 154 -22.50 3.11 -18.20
N SER A 155 -21.55 2.21 -17.96
CA SER A 155 -20.20 2.63 -17.61
C SER A 155 -19.55 3.48 -18.70
N ALA A 156 -18.62 4.35 -18.32
CA ALA A 156 -17.90 5.22 -19.25
C ALA A 156 -17.22 4.42 -20.38
N SER A 157 -16.70 3.23 -20.06
CA SER A 157 -16.10 2.30 -21.03
C SER A 157 -17.12 1.83 -22.09
N LEU A 158 -18.34 1.47 -21.67
CA LEU A 158 -19.41 1.06 -22.60
C LEU A 158 -19.87 2.22 -23.47
N GLN A 159 -20.04 3.41 -22.89
CA GLN A 159 -20.41 4.61 -23.64
C GLN A 159 -19.35 4.98 -24.69
N GLN A 160 -18.07 4.94 -24.32
CA GLN A 160 -16.96 5.21 -25.23
C GLN A 160 -16.89 4.19 -26.37
N TRP A 161 -17.10 2.90 -26.07
CA TRP A 161 -17.16 1.86 -27.08
C TRP A 161 -18.32 2.07 -28.05
N LEU A 162 -19.53 2.32 -27.53
CA LEU A 162 -20.71 2.59 -28.35
C LEU A 162 -20.50 3.79 -29.28
N GLY A 163 -19.84 4.84 -28.80
CA GLY A 163 -19.45 6.00 -29.60
C GLY A 163 -18.47 5.66 -30.74
N ARG A 164 -17.45 4.83 -30.47
CA ARG A 164 -16.45 4.41 -31.46
C ARG A 164 -17.03 3.49 -32.55
N GLN A 165 -17.98 2.63 -32.19
CA GLN A 165 -18.47 1.58 -33.09
C GLN A 165 -19.72 1.96 -33.92
N ARG A 166 -20.23 3.21 -33.78
CA ARG A 166 -21.35 3.75 -34.57
C ARG A 166 -21.23 3.53 -36.09
N PRO A 167 -20.03 3.58 -36.72
CA PRO A 167 -19.88 3.34 -38.17
C PRO A 167 -19.57 1.89 -38.57
N THR A 168 -19.22 1.00 -37.63
CA THR A 168 -18.52 -0.27 -37.90
C THR A 168 -19.33 -1.53 -37.58
N LEU A 169 -20.47 -1.42 -36.88
CA LEU A 169 -21.34 -2.57 -36.58
C LEU A 169 -21.96 -3.15 -37.84
N ALA A 170 -21.42 -4.27 -38.32
CA ALA A 170 -21.89 -4.96 -39.52
C ALA A 170 -23.41 -5.22 -39.52
N ALA A 171 -23.99 -5.17 -40.72
CA ALA A 171 -25.42 -5.29 -41.00
C ALA A 171 -26.09 -6.48 -40.28
N LYS A 172 -27.16 -6.19 -39.52
CA LYS A 172 -28.13 -7.09 -38.82
C LYS A 172 -28.12 -7.08 -37.29
N VAL A 173 -27.18 -6.39 -36.63
CA VAL A 173 -27.30 -6.05 -35.20
C VAL A 173 -27.88 -4.65 -35.04
N MET A 174 -28.87 -4.50 -34.17
CA MET A 174 -29.39 -3.20 -33.74
C MET A 174 -29.23 -3.08 -32.22
N ILE A 175 -28.60 -1.99 -31.76
CA ILE A 175 -28.44 -1.69 -30.34
C ILE A 175 -29.31 -0.48 -30.01
N LEU A 176 -30.30 -0.66 -29.15
CA LEU A 176 -31.13 0.41 -28.60
C LEU A 176 -30.62 0.76 -27.22
N VAL A 177 -30.47 2.06 -26.95
CA VAL A 177 -30.14 2.58 -25.62
C VAL A 177 -31.20 3.62 -25.28
N ALA A 178 -31.93 3.43 -24.17
CA ALA A 178 -32.90 4.39 -23.68
C ALA A 178 -32.32 5.16 -22.48
N ASN A 179 -32.33 6.50 -22.56
CA ASN A 179 -31.85 7.41 -21.52
C ASN A 179 -33.01 8.24 -20.93
N ASP A 180 -32.94 8.54 -19.64
CA ASP A 180 -33.65 9.69 -19.07
C ASP A 180 -32.89 10.98 -19.43
N ALA A 181 -33.62 12.01 -19.82
CA ALA A 181 -33.23 12.98 -20.83
C ALA A 181 -32.10 14.00 -20.53
N ASP A 182 -31.32 13.91 -19.45
CA ASP A 182 -30.53 15.08 -19.02
C ASP A 182 -29.00 15.01 -19.01
N GLN A 183 -28.32 13.87 -19.26
CA GLN A 183 -26.85 13.83 -19.09
C GLN A 183 -26.07 12.91 -20.04
N LEU A 184 -26.10 13.20 -21.34
CA LEU A 184 -24.98 12.84 -22.22
C LEU A 184 -24.23 14.13 -22.59
N PRO A 185 -22.90 14.20 -22.38
CA PRO A 185 -22.12 15.30 -22.93
C PRO A 185 -22.03 15.10 -24.45
N LEU A 186 -23.00 15.65 -25.16
CA LEU A 186 -22.90 15.82 -26.60
C LEU A 186 -21.83 16.88 -26.87
N ALA A 187 -20.77 16.43 -27.54
CA ALA A 187 -19.77 17.27 -28.16
C ALA A 187 -20.43 18.31 -29.08
N ASP A 188 -19.92 19.54 -28.95
CA ASP A 188 -20.09 20.73 -29.77
C ASP A 188 -21.14 20.70 -30.89
N SER A 189 -22.10 21.60 -30.69
CA SER A 189 -23.06 22.12 -31.64
C SER A 189 -22.39 22.80 -32.84
N THR A 190 -21.90 22.05 -33.82
CA THR A 190 -21.82 22.49 -35.23
C THR A 190 -21.64 21.29 -36.16
N VAL A 191 -22.73 20.62 -36.57
CA VAL A 191 -23.04 20.24 -37.96
C VAL A 191 -24.51 19.80 -37.99
N GLN A 192 -25.23 20.34 -38.97
CA GLN A 192 -26.66 20.27 -39.22
C GLN A 192 -27.16 18.87 -39.62
N GLU A 193 -28.46 18.65 -39.35
CA GLU A 193 -29.46 17.86 -40.09
C GLU A 193 -29.01 16.65 -40.92
N ALA A 194 -29.63 15.49 -40.68
CA ALA A 194 -29.69 14.43 -41.69
C ALA A 194 -30.43 14.99 -42.94
N PRO A 195 -29.78 15.11 -44.12
CA PRO A 195 -30.39 15.80 -45.26
C PRO A 195 -31.44 14.92 -45.95
N PRO A 196 -32.45 15.51 -46.62
CA PRO A 196 -33.34 14.77 -47.49
C PRO A 196 -32.55 14.22 -48.69
N GLY A 197 -32.63 12.89 -48.92
CA GLY A 197 -31.99 12.22 -50.05
C GLY A 197 -30.66 11.51 -49.77
N HIS A 198 -30.25 11.32 -48.52
CA HIS A 198 -29.05 10.54 -48.19
C HIS A 198 -29.38 9.07 -47.90
N ALA A 199 -28.64 8.18 -48.57
CA ALA A 199 -28.84 6.75 -48.59
C ALA A 199 -28.48 6.08 -47.27
N VAL A 200 -29.35 5.15 -46.87
CA VAL A 200 -29.11 4.09 -45.90
C VAL A 200 -27.79 3.40 -46.26
N SER A 201 -26.75 3.62 -45.47
CA SER A 201 -25.69 2.61 -45.40
C SER A 201 -26.35 1.37 -44.79
N GLN A 202 -26.13 0.18 -45.39
CA GLN A 202 -26.75 -1.08 -44.98
C GLN A 202 -26.31 -1.58 -43.58
N VAL A 203 -25.84 -0.70 -42.69
CA VAL A 203 -25.00 -1.01 -41.53
C VAL A 203 -25.59 -0.31 -40.29
N GLY A 204 -25.93 -1.10 -39.25
CA GLY A 204 -26.27 -0.78 -37.85
C GLY A 204 -27.03 0.51 -37.48
N TRP A 205 -28.19 0.40 -36.83
CA TRP A 205 -28.94 1.56 -36.29
C TRP A 205 -28.73 1.67 -34.76
N LEU A 206 -28.32 2.85 -34.29
CA LEU A 206 -28.42 3.27 -32.89
C LEU A 206 -29.58 4.28 -32.80
N ILE A 207 -30.59 4.03 -31.98
CA ILE A 207 -31.76 4.90 -31.84
C ILE A 207 -31.88 5.32 -30.37
N ASP A 208 -31.82 6.63 -30.13
CA ASP A 208 -32.11 7.26 -28.85
C ASP A 208 -33.62 7.49 -28.75
N LEU A 209 -34.27 6.99 -27.68
CA LEU A 209 -35.72 7.09 -27.50
C LEU A 209 -36.06 8.18 -26.47
N PRO A 210 -36.96 9.14 -26.76
CA PRO A 210 -37.44 10.08 -25.77
C PRO A 210 -38.31 9.37 -24.72
N PRO A 211 -38.31 9.81 -23.45
CA PRO A 211 -39.17 9.23 -22.42
C PRO A 211 -40.66 9.42 -22.78
N SER A 212 -41.48 8.42 -22.46
CA SER A 212 -42.94 8.49 -22.63
C SER A 212 -43.53 9.55 -21.70
N ASN A 213 -44.38 10.43 -22.24
CA ASN A 213 -44.97 11.61 -21.57
C ASN A 213 -46.02 11.30 -20.47
N ASP A 214 -46.14 10.06 -20.00
CA ASP A 214 -47.04 9.75 -18.89
C ASP A 214 -46.26 9.91 -17.58
N SER A 215 -46.78 10.79 -16.73
CA SER A 215 -46.21 11.14 -15.42
C SER A 215 -45.86 9.88 -14.62
N MET A 216 -44.56 9.61 -14.49
CA MET A 216 -44.03 8.62 -13.54
C MET A 216 -44.56 8.95 -12.14
N PRO A 217 -45.14 7.97 -11.41
CA PRO A 217 -45.53 8.20 -10.02
C PRO A 217 -44.27 8.43 -9.18
N ASN A 218 -44.31 9.46 -8.32
CA ASN A 218 -43.28 9.73 -7.30
C ASN A 218 -43.15 8.51 -6.38
N TRP A 219 -42.13 7.68 -6.59
CA TRP A 219 -41.80 6.56 -5.71
C TRP A 219 -40.54 6.91 -4.92
N PRO A 220 -40.50 6.59 -3.62
CA PRO A 220 -39.37 6.95 -2.77
C PRO A 220 -38.12 6.20 -3.25
N LEU A 221 -36.98 6.89 -3.28
CA LEU A 221 -35.67 6.24 -3.40
C LEU A 221 -35.56 5.18 -2.29
N LEU A 222 -35.47 3.92 -2.68
CA LEU A 222 -35.12 2.83 -1.78
C LEU A 222 -33.62 2.95 -1.44
N ASP A 223 -33.29 2.80 -0.15
CA ASP A 223 -31.92 2.70 0.35
C ASP A 223 -31.15 1.61 -0.42
N PRO A 224 -29.88 1.87 -0.80
CA PRO A 224 -29.04 0.85 -1.42
C PRO A 224 -28.67 -0.21 -0.36
N ILE A 225 -28.34 -1.42 -0.83
CA ILE A 225 -27.73 -2.52 -0.06
C ILE A 225 -28.71 -3.40 0.75
N LYS A 226 -29.44 -4.34 0.10
CA LYS A 226 -29.93 -5.54 0.82
C LYS A 226 -29.84 -6.91 0.12
N SER A 227 -29.46 -7.07 -1.15
CA SER A 227 -29.65 -8.38 -1.82
C SER A 227 -28.49 -9.03 -2.57
N GLU A 228 -27.29 -8.46 -2.71
CA GLU A 228 -26.15 -9.17 -3.32
C GLU A 228 -25.12 -9.65 -2.29
N SER A 229 -24.66 -10.89 -2.45
CA SER A 229 -23.63 -11.49 -1.59
C SER A 229 -22.25 -10.99 -2.02
N ILE A 230 -21.34 -10.75 -1.05
CA ILE A 230 -19.97 -10.27 -1.33
C ILE A 230 -19.22 -11.12 -2.39
N PRO A 231 -19.33 -12.46 -2.40
CA PRO A 231 -18.73 -13.28 -3.47
C PRO A 231 -19.24 -12.94 -4.88
N THR A 232 -20.50 -12.57 -5.03
CA THR A 232 -21.09 -12.16 -6.33
C THR A 232 -20.47 -10.87 -6.83
N LEU A 233 -20.26 -9.90 -5.94
CA LEU A 233 -19.60 -8.63 -6.27
C LEU A 233 -18.12 -8.82 -6.64
N ILE A 234 -17.40 -9.70 -5.92
CA ILE A 234 -16.02 -10.06 -6.28
C ILE A 234 -15.98 -10.70 -7.67
N GLN A 235 -16.91 -11.59 -7.99
CA GLN A 235 -17.01 -12.20 -9.32
C GLN A 235 -17.26 -11.16 -10.43
N GLN A 236 -18.11 -10.16 -10.18
CA GLN A 236 -18.33 -9.05 -11.12
C GLN A 236 -17.05 -8.21 -11.30
N ALA A 237 -16.33 -7.91 -10.21
CA ALA A 237 -15.06 -7.19 -10.27
C ALA A 237 -13.99 -7.96 -11.08
N LEU A 238 -13.91 -9.28 -10.91
CA LEU A 238 -13.03 -10.15 -11.71
C LEU A 238 -13.36 -10.08 -13.21
N GLN A 239 -14.65 -10.06 -13.57
CA GLN A 239 -15.09 -9.94 -14.97
C GLN A 239 -14.73 -8.58 -15.57
N ASN A 240 -14.98 -7.48 -14.84
CA ASN A 240 -14.62 -6.13 -15.28
C ASN A 240 -13.11 -5.99 -15.50
N HIS A 241 -12.33 -6.52 -14.56
CA HIS A 241 -10.88 -6.52 -14.67
C HIS A 241 -10.39 -7.36 -15.87
N ALA A 242 -11.00 -8.53 -16.11
CA ALA A 242 -10.66 -9.35 -17.27
C ALA A 242 -10.92 -8.64 -18.60
N LEU A 243 -11.92 -7.76 -18.64
CA LEU A 243 -12.27 -6.93 -19.80
C LEU A 243 -11.56 -5.56 -19.81
N LEU A 244 -10.60 -5.33 -18.90
CA LEU A 244 -9.80 -4.10 -18.80
C LEU A 244 -10.65 -2.85 -18.51
N CYS A 245 -11.77 -3.02 -17.78
CA CYS A 245 -12.63 -1.95 -17.28
C CYS A 245 -12.14 -1.51 -15.89
N HIS A 246 -11.01 -0.79 -15.85
CA HIS A 246 -10.27 -0.52 -14.60
C HIS A 246 -11.02 0.38 -13.62
N GLU A 247 -11.65 1.47 -14.09
CA GLU A 247 -12.40 2.39 -13.20
C GLU A 247 -13.63 1.72 -12.60
N GLU A 248 -14.33 0.89 -13.39
CA GLU A 248 -15.45 0.08 -12.92
C GLU A 248 -15.01 -0.98 -11.91
N THR A 249 -13.83 -1.56 -12.10
CA THR A 249 -13.24 -2.49 -11.13
C THR A 249 -12.97 -1.78 -9.80
N LEU A 250 -12.37 -0.59 -9.83
CA LEU A 250 -12.09 0.20 -8.62
C LEU A 250 -13.37 0.60 -7.87
N SER A 251 -14.38 1.06 -8.59
CA SER A 251 -15.67 1.41 -7.98
C SER A 251 -16.31 0.23 -7.24
N LEU A 252 -16.19 -0.99 -7.78
CA LEU A 252 -16.70 -2.19 -7.12
C LEU A 252 -15.83 -2.59 -5.92
N CYS A 253 -14.49 -2.50 -6.02
CA CYS A 253 -13.60 -2.74 -4.89
C CYS A 253 -13.91 -1.81 -3.72
N ASP A 254 -14.12 -0.51 -3.98
CA ASP A 254 -14.48 0.48 -2.97
C ASP A 254 -15.80 0.14 -2.26
N GLN A 255 -16.82 -0.26 -3.04
CA GLN A 255 -18.11 -0.70 -2.48
C GLN A 255 -17.98 -1.96 -1.62
N ILE A 256 -17.21 -2.96 -2.08
CA ILE A 256 -16.95 -4.18 -1.34
C ILE A 256 -16.25 -3.84 -0.02
N ASN A 257 -15.19 -3.01 -0.05
CA ASN A 257 -14.45 -2.59 1.13
C ASN A 257 -15.35 -1.85 2.14
N GLN A 258 -16.22 -0.94 1.67
CA GLN A 258 -17.19 -0.26 2.53
C GLN A 258 -18.15 -1.26 3.20
N MET A 259 -18.66 -2.24 2.46
CA MET A 259 -19.54 -3.27 3.02
C MET A 259 -18.84 -4.17 4.04
N LEU A 260 -17.56 -4.48 3.83
CA LEU A 260 -16.75 -5.25 4.79
C LEU A 260 -16.58 -4.48 6.11
N ASP A 261 -16.28 -3.18 6.02
CA ASP A 261 -16.12 -2.29 7.17
C ASP A 261 -17.43 -2.11 7.95
N GLU A 262 -18.54 -1.81 7.26
CA GLU A 262 -19.85 -1.59 7.87
C GLU A 262 -20.40 -2.85 8.57
N ARG A 263 -20.16 -4.03 7.97
CA ARG A 263 -20.68 -5.31 8.47
C ARG A 263 -19.69 -6.08 9.34
N GLN A 264 -18.47 -5.57 9.52
CA GLN A 264 -17.37 -6.23 10.22
C GLN A 264 -17.11 -7.67 9.73
N ILE A 265 -17.19 -7.88 8.41
CA ILE A 265 -17.04 -9.20 7.80
C ILE A 265 -15.55 -9.44 7.52
N ILE A 266 -15.02 -10.57 8.01
CA ILE A 266 -13.68 -11.03 7.67
C ILE A 266 -13.78 -11.98 6.47
N LEU A 267 -13.16 -11.62 5.35
CA LEU A 267 -13.09 -12.48 4.17
C LEU A 267 -12.16 -13.67 4.42
N VAL A 268 -12.46 -14.79 3.76
CA VAL A 268 -11.51 -15.90 3.60
C VAL A 268 -10.31 -15.40 2.79
N ASN A 269 -9.10 -15.87 3.14
CA ASN A 269 -7.84 -15.37 2.59
C ASN A 269 -7.81 -15.33 1.05
N ASP A 270 -8.35 -16.33 0.36
CA ASP A 270 -8.43 -16.36 -1.10
C ASP A 270 -9.22 -15.18 -1.69
N HIS A 271 -10.38 -14.87 -1.12
CA HIS A 271 -11.22 -13.75 -1.58
C HIS A 271 -10.59 -12.40 -1.24
N ARG A 272 -9.88 -12.32 -0.11
CA ARG A 272 -9.13 -11.13 0.28
C ARG A 272 -7.94 -10.90 -0.66
N TYR A 273 -7.25 -11.97 -1.04
CA TYR A 273 -6.18 -11.94 -2.03
C TYR A 273 -6.69 -11.44 -3.39
N ASP A 274 -7.76 -12.03 -3.92
CA ASP A 274 -8.34 -11.61 -5.21
C ASP A 274 -8.76 -10.13 -5.18
N LEU A 275 -9.38 -9.66 -4.09
CA LEU A 275 -9.82 -8.27 -3.94
C LEU A 275 -8.62 -7.29 -3.94
N LEU A 276 -7.60 -7.56 -3.13
CA LEU A 276 -6.39 -6.72 -3.05
C LEU A 276 -5.63 -6.71 -4.38
N LEU A 277 -5.57 -7.85 -5.07
CA LEU A 277 -4.92 -7.96 -6.37
C LEU A 277 -5.66 -7.14 -7.43
N LEU A 278 -7.00 -7.23 -7.46
CA LEU A 278 -7.84 -6.45 -8.37
C LEU A 278 -7.66 -4.95 -8.16
N GLU A 279 -7.71 -4.51 -6.90
CA GLU A 279 -7.50 -3.11 -6.54
C GLU A 279 -6.11 -2.64 -6.99
N ALA A 280 -5.07 -3.41 -6.66
CA ALA A 280 -3.70 -3.11 -7.04
C ALA A 280 -3.51 -2.98 -8.56
N GLU A 281 -3.99 -3.94 -9.34
CA GLU A 281 -3.84 -3.95 -10.80
C GLU A 281 -4.65 -2.84 -11.47
N ALA A 282 -5.89 -2.62 -11.04
CA ALA A 282 -6.72 -1.54 -11.58
C ALA A 282 -6.11 -0.15 -11.27
N LEU A 283 -5.56 0.06 -10.07
CA LEU A 283 -4.82 1.27 -9.72
C LEU A 283 -3.54 1.42 -10.55
N PHE A 284 -2.79 0.34 -10.75
CA PHE A 284 -1.56 0.34 -11.56
C PHE A 284 -1.83 0.73 -13.02
N TYR A 285 -2.83 0.11 -13.65
CA TYR A 285 -3.17 0.40 -15.04
C TYR A 285 -3.76 1.80 -15.22
N SER A 286 -4.37 2.36 -14.17
CA SER A 286 -4.90 3.74 -14.13
C SER A 286 -3.87 4.80 -13.72
N ASP A 287 -2.57 4.49 -13.71
CA ASP A 287 -1.45 5.39 -13.32
C ASP A 287 -1.47 5.85 -11.84
N ARG A 288 -2.26 5.21 -10.96
CA ARG A 288 -2.38 5.53 -9.53
C ARG A 288 -1.44 4.68 -8.68
N TYR A 289 -0.13 4.77 -8.96
CA TYR A 289 0.89 3.87 -8.40
C TYR A 289 0.99 3.87 -6.87
N ASN A 290 0.72 4.98 -6.19
CA ASN A 290 0.77 5.04 -4.72
C ASN A 290 -0.28 4.13 -4.08
N GLY A 291 -1.51 4.18 -4.59
CA GLY A 291 -2.58 3.29 -4.14
C GLY A 291 -2.27 1.84 -4.47
N ALA A 292 -1.75 1.57 -5.68
CA ALA A 292 -1.33 0.23 -6.07
C ALA A 292 -0.26 -0.35 -5.12
N ILE A 293 0.74 0.44 -4.74
CA ILE A 293 1.77 0.04 -3.75
C ILE A 293 1.14 -0.29 -2.40
N THR A 294 0.17 0.51 -1.94
CA THR A 294 -0.52 0.26 -0.66
C THR A 294 -1.23 -1.10 -0.68
N ALA A 295 -2.07 -1.35 -1.70
CA ALA A 295 -2.80 -2.61 -1.83
C ALA A 295 -1.85 -3.82 -1.98
N LEU A 296 -0.73 -3.66 -2.71
CA LEU A 296 0.27 -4.72 -2.87
C LEU A 296 1.05 -5.04 -1.59
N ASN A 297 1.33 -4.03 -0.75
CA ASN A 297 1.97 -4.26 0.54
C ASN A 297 1.04 -5.03 1.49
N GLU A 298 -0.25 -4.69 1.50
CA GLU A 298 -1.26 -5.46 2.25
C GLU A 298 -1.39 -6.90 1.73
N LEU A 299 -1.37 -7.10 0.42
CA LEU A 299 -1.37 -8.43 -0.20
C LEU A 299 -0.10 -9.21 0.17
N LEU A 300 1.06 -8.56 0.23
CA LEU A 300 2.32 -9.18 0.63
C LEU A 300 2.30 -9.63 2.09
N GLU A 301 1.74 -8.82 2.99
CA GLU A 301 1.50 -9.20 4.39
C GLU A 301 0.63 -10.46 4.48
N LEU A 302 -0.49 -10.48 3.75
CA LEU A 302 -1.37 -11.65 3.68
C LEU A 302 -0.64 -12.89 3.16
N ALA A 303 0.15 -12.74 2.09
CA ALA A 303 0.93 -13.83 1.50
C ALA A 303 2.02 -14.38 2.44
N ARG A 304 2.60 -13.53 3.30
CA ARG A 304 3.54 -13.95 4.34
C ARG A 304 2.86 -14.72 5.47
N GLN A 305 1.66 -14.30 5.87
CA GLN A 305 0.86 -14.97 6.89
C GLN A 305 0.47 -16.40 6.48
N GLU A 306 0.06 -16.57 5.22
CA GLU A 306 -0.30 -17.90 4.67
C GLU A 306 0.93 -18.77 4.34
N GLY A 307 2.12 -18.18 4.24
CA GLY A 307 3.33 -18.89 3.81
C GLY A 307 3.31 -19.27 2.32
N ASP A 308 2.48 -18.63 1.50
CA ASP A 308 2.37 -18.92 0.07
C ASP A 308 3.47 -18.17 -0.72
N ALA A 309 4.47 -18.92 -1.19
CA ALA A 309 5.59 -18.39 -1.95
C ALA A 309 5.21 -17.82 -3.32
N LEU A 310 4.14 -18.34 -3.95
CA LEU A 310 3.67 -17.85 -5.24
C LEU A 310 3.00 -16.49 -5.08
N TRP A 311 2.18 -16.31 -4.03
CA TRP A 311 1.56 -15.02 -3.72
C TRP A 311 2.61 -13.96 -3.37
N GLN A 312 3.62 -14.33 -2.58
CA GLN A 312 4.74 -13.43 -2.27
C GLN A 312 5.49 -13.04 -3.53
N PHE A 313 5.79 -14.00 -4.40
CA PHE A 313 6.42 -13.72 -5.69
C PHE A 313 5.60 -12.71 -6.52
N ASP A 314 4.29 -12.93 -6.63
CA ASP A 314 3.38 -12.12 -7.43
C ASP A 314 3.28 -10.67 -6.94
N ALA A 315 3.26 -10.51 -5.60
CA ALA A 315 3.28 -9.22 -4.91
C ALA A 315 4.59 -8.45 -5.16
N TYR A 316 5.74 -9.11 -4.92
CA TYR A 316 7.06 -8.50 -5.15
C TYR A 316 7.27 -8.10 -6.61
N LEU A 317 6.80 -8.92 -7.55
CA LEU A 317 6.89 -8.65 -8.98
C LEU A 317 6.11 -7.36 -9.36
N ARG A 318 4.90 -7.18 -8.81
CA ARG A 318 4.08 -5.98 -9.05
C ARG A 318 4.61 -4.75 -8.35
N LEU A 319 5.13 -4.89 -7.12
CA LEU A 319 5.82 -3.81 -6.42
C LEU A 319 7.04 -3.33 -7.21
N ALA A 320 7.79 -4.25 -7.82
CA ALA A 320 8.88 -3.89 -8.72
C ALA A 320 8.40 -3.08 -9.92
N TRP A 321 7.29 -3.47 -10.57
CA TRP A 321 6.70 -2.68 -11.65
C TRP A 321 6.27 -1.28 -11.21
N CYS A 322 5.60 -1.16 -10.06
CA CYS A 322 5.25 0.14 -9.48
C CYS A 322 6.50 1.00 -9.24
N GLY A 323 7.57 0.42 -8.70
CA GLY A 323 8.85 1.09 -8.49
C GLY A 323 9.48 1.57 -9.81
N LEU A 324 9.47 0.75 -10.86
CA LEU A 324 9.97 1.14 -12.18
C LEU A 324 9.19 2.30 -12.79
N HIS A 325 7.86 2.25 -12.74
CA HIS A 325 7.00 3.29 -13.29
C HIS A 325 7.05 4.61 -12.51
N LYS A 326 7.39 4.56 -11.21
CA LYS A 326 7.70 5.73 -10.38
C LYS A 326 9.17 6.17 -10.44
N TYR A 327 10.00 5.52 -11.26
CA TYR A 327 11.44 5.75 -11.35
C TYR A 327 12.21 5.58 -10.02
N ARG A 328 11.65 4.79 -9.08
CA ARG A 328 12.29 4.37 -7.83
C ARG A 328 13.06 3.06 -8.05
N LEU A 329 14.20 3.19 -8.72
CA LEU A 329 14.96 2.05 -9.24
C LEU A 329 15.61 1.20 -8.14
N GLY A 330 15.95 1.82 -7.00
CA GLY A 330 16.47 1.10 -5.81
C GLY A 330 15.42 0.13 -5.26
N ASP A 331 14.23 0.64 -4.94
CA ASP A 331 13.09 -0.13 -4.46
C ASP A 331 12.74 -1.23 -5.44
N ALA A 332 12.62 -0.90 -6.74
CA ALA A 332 12.32 -1.88 -7.77
C ALA A 332 13.34 -3.02 -7.81
N TRP A 333 14.63 -2.70 -7.67
CA TRP A 333 15.69 -3.70 -7.66
C TRP A 333 15.65 -4.61 -6.43
N GLN A 334 15.37 -4.05 -5.25
CA GLN A 334 15.17 -4.84 -4.04
C GLN A 334 13.96 -5.78 -4.19
N MET A 335 12.83 -5.29 -4.69
CA MET A 335 11.64 -6.10 -4.91
C MET A 335 11.91 -7.26 -5.89
N ILE A 336 12.67 -7.02 -6.97
CA ILE A 336 13.07 -8.10 -7.90
C ILE A 336 13.94 -9.16 -7.22
N LYS A 337 14.81 -8.79 -6.29
CA LYS A 337 15.59 -9.75 -5.50
C LYS A 337 14.71 -10.57 -4.56
N HIS A 338 13.75 -9.93 -3.89
CA HIS A 338 12.82 -10.65 -3.02
C HIS A 338 11.94 -11.62 -3.81
N ALA A 339 11.45 -11.20 -4.98
CA ALA A 339 10.77 -12.10 -5.93
C ALA A 339 11.67 -13.29 -6.31
N GLN A 340 12.96 -13.07 -6.59
CA GLN A 340 13.89 -14.16 -6.87
C GLN A 340 14.00 -15.16 -5.71
N SER A 341 14.08 -14.66 -4.47
CA SER A 341 14.17 -15.53 -3.30
C SER A 341 12.91 -16.36 -3.11
N ALA A 342 11.73 -15.74 -3.28
CA ALA A 342 10.45 -16.45 -3.19
C ALA A 342 10.37 -17.58 -4.22
N LEU A 343 10.84 -17.33 -5.46
CA LEU A 343 10.82 -18.32 -6.54
C LEU A 343 11.67 -19.57 -6.27
N GLN A 344 12.71 -19.49 -5.43
CA GLN A 344 13.56 -20.65 -5.09
C GLN A 344 12.80 -21.75 -4.34
N SER A 345 11.68 -21.40 -3.71
CA SER A 345 10.82 -22.34 -2.97
C SER A 345 9.67 -22.92 -3.81
N VAL A 346 9.51 -22.47 -5.06
CA VAL A 346 8.44 -22.93 -5.98
C VAL A 346 8.95 -24.10 -6.83
N ASP A 347 8.10 -25.11 -7.05
CA ASP A 347 8.45 -26.31 -7.82
C ASP A 347 8.85 -25.97 -9.27
N ARG A 348 9.91 -26.63 -9.77
CA ARG A 348 10.58 -26.30 -11.04
C ARG A 348 9.69 -26.47 -12.26
N GLN A 349 8.66 -27.32 -12.21
CA GLN A 349 7.78 -27.59 -13.37
C GLN A 349 6.87 -26.41 -13.74
N ASN A 350 6.56 -25.50 -12.79
CA ASN A 350 5.71 -24.33 -13.02
C ASN A 350 6.50 -23.00 -13.10
N ALA A 351 7.81 -23.03 -12.88
CA ALA A 351 8.64 -21.84 -12.67
C ALA A 351 9.14 -21.15 -13.96
N ASP A 352 8.97 -21.77 -15.13
CA ASP A 352 9.60 -21.32 -16.37
C ASP A 352 9.12 -19.94 -16.84
N TRP A 353 7.82 -19.64 -16.78
CA TRP A 353 7.30 -18.34 -17.19
C TRP A 353 7.56 -17.25 -16.12
N LEU A 354 7.47 -17.59 -14.83
CA LEU A 354 7.81 -16.71 -13.70
C LEU A 354 9.28 -16.28 -13.74
N LEU A 355 10.18 -17.22 -14.04
CA LEU A 355 11.60 -16.95 -14.20
C LEU A 355 11.87 -16.02 -15.39
N ARG A 356 11.10 -16.15 -16.48
CA ARG A 356 11.16 -15.25 -17.65
C ARG A 356 10.72 -13.82 -17.30
N GLU A 357 9.60 -13.65 -16.61
CA GLU A 357 9.13 -12.32 -16.19
C GLU A 357 10.12 -11.63 -15.27
N ARG A 358 10.66 -12.37 -14.29
CA ARG A 358 11.67 -11.84 -13.38
C ARG A 358 12.94 -11.41 -14.12
N GLN A 359 13.45 -12.22 -15.05
CA GLN A 359 14.63 -11.86 -15.86
C GLN A 359 14.37 -10.60 -16.70
N TRP A 360 13.16 -10.47 -17.23
CA TRP A 360 12.74 -9.31 -17.99
C TRP A 360 12.69 -8.03 -17.13
N LEU A 361 12.05 -8.08 -15.97
CA LEU A 361 12.01 -6.98 -15.02
C LEU A 361 13.40 -6.55 -14.54
N LEU A 362 14.27 -7.50 -14.27
CA LEU A 362 15.65 -7.23 -13.89
C LEU A 362 16.39 -6.50 -15.00
N LEU A 363 16.17 -6.90 -16.26
CA LEU A 363 16.71 -6.21 -17.42
C LEU A 363 16.12 -4.79 -17.53
N GLN A 364 14.81 -4.60 -17.34
CA GLN A 364 14.19 -3.27 -17.34
C GLN A 364 14.76 -2.36 -16.24
N ALA A 365 14.83 -2.84 -14.99
CA ALA A 365 15.41 -2.10 -13.88
C ALA A 365 16.86 -1.69 -14.16
N MET A 366 17.65 -2.59 -14.76
CA MET A 366 19.02 -2.30 -15.18
C MET A 366 19.07 -1.27 -16.31
N LEU A 367 18.19 -1.37 -17.31
CA LEU A 367 18.13 -0.42 -18.43
C LEU A 367 17.70 0.98 -17.97
N TYR A 368 16.73 1.09 -17.07
CA TYR A 368 16.33 2.36 -16.46
C TYR A 368 17.40 2.93 -15.51
N GLY A 369 18.21 2.08 -14.87
CA GLY A 369 19.24 2.52 -13.91
C GLY A 369 20.62 2.80 -14.49
N GLN A 370 20.91 2.36 -15.71
CA GLN A 370 22.25 2.44 -16.33
C GLN A 370 22.31 3.43 -17.50
N GLU A 371 21.48 4.49 -17.48
CA GLU A 371 21.15 5.30 -18.65
C GLU A 371 22.33 5.94 -19.41
N HIS A 372 23.58 5.87 -18.89
CA HIS A 372 24.79 6.19 -19.65
C HIS A 372 26.04 5.34 -19.34
N ARG A 373 25.90 4.17 -18.71
CA ARG A 373 27.02 3.28 -18.40
C ARG A 373 26.92 1.99 -19.21
N ARG A 374 28.08 1.42 -19.57
CA ARG A 374 28.15 0.17 -20.33
C ARG A 374 27.43 -0.94 -19.57
N LEU A 375 26.54 -1.66 -20.25
CA LEU A 375 25.92 -2.86 -19.68
C LEU A 375 27.02 -3.79 -19.15
N PRO A 376 27.01 -4.19 -17.87
CA PRO A 376 27.97 -5.16 -17.35
C PRO A 376 27.97 -6.43 -18.20
N GLU A 377 29.12 -7.08 -18.41
CA GLU A 377 29.22 -8.32 -19.22
C GLU A 377 28.25 -9.41 -18.73
N THR A 378 27.98 -9.47 -17.42
CA THR A 378 26.99 -10.37 -16.81
C THR A 378 25.55 -10.12 -17.29
N SER A 379 25.24 -8.93 -17.78
CA SER A 379 23.94 -8.54 -18.34
C SER A 379 23.82 -8.92 -19.82
N GLN A 380 24.94 -9.03 -20.54
CA GLN A 380 24.97 -9.48 -21.95
C GLN A 380 24.54 -10.95 -22.05
N HIS A 381 25.06 -11.82 -21.18
CA HIS A 381 24.64 -13.22 -21.12
C HIS A 381 23.15 -13.39 -20.76
N ARG A 382 22.54 -12.46 -20.00
CA ARG A 382 21.10 -12.49 -19.69
C ARG A 382 20.25 -12.09 -20.88
N LEU A 383 20.72 -11.09 -21.64
CA LEU A 383 20.10 -10.68 -22.90
C LEU A 383 20.14 -11.84 -23.90
N GLU A 384 21.27 -12.56 -23.97
CA GLU A 384 21.45 -13.81 -24.73
C GLU A 384 20.70 -15.03 -24.17
N ALA A 385 20.35 -15.07 -22.88
CA ALA A 385 19.54 -16.13 -22.29
C ALA A 385 18.04 -15.95 -22.54
N LEU A 386 17.56 -14.69 -22.65
CA LEU A 386 16.18 -14.36 -23.06
C LEU A 386 15.93 -14.63 -24.56
N LEU A 387 16.99 -14.84 -25.34
CA LEU A 387 17.01 -14.88 -26.81
C LEU A 387 16.52 -16.19 -27.47
N PRO A 388 16.84 -17.42 -26.98
CA PRO A 388 16.50 -18.68 -27.66
C PRO A 388 15.06 -19.18 -27.47
N MET A 389 14.20 -18.40 -26.80
CA MET A 389 12.90 -18.85 -26.29
C MET A 389 11.76 -18.86 -27.34
N GLU A 390 12.06 -19.28 -28.58
CA GLU A 390 11.18 -19.29 -29.79
C GLU A 390 10.04 -20.33 -29.76
N ARG A 391 9.48 -20.71 -28.60
CA ARG A 391 8.37 -21.68 -28.58
C ARG A 391 7.09 -21.15 -27.94
N ASN A 392 6.15 -20.87 -28.84
CA ASN A 392 4.69 -20.89 -28.75
C ASN A 392 3.92 -19.67 -28.19
N ASP A 393 4.56 -18.64 -27.62
CA ASP A 393 3.87 -17.40 -27.20
C ASP A 393 4.63 -16.12 -27.65
N ASP A 394 4.66 -15.89 -28.96
CA ASP A 394 5.65 -15.04 -29.66
C ASP A 394 5.39 -13.50 -29.67
N PHE A 395 4.33 -12.98 -29.04
CA PHE A 395 3.99 -11.54 -29.16
C PHE A 395 4.70 -10.63 -28.14
N GLN A 396 4.95 -11.11 -26.91
CA GLN A 396 5.63 -10.31 -25.89
C GLN A 396 7.10 -10.05 -26.26
N TYR A 397 7.70 -10.92 -27.06
CA TYR A 397 9.10 -10.87 -27.45
C TYR A 397 9.44 -9.65 -28.31
N ALA A 398 8.65 -9.38 -29.35
CA ALA A 398 8.83 -8.20 -30.22
C ALA A 398 8.81 -6.88 -29.44
N PHE A 399 7.95 -6.82 -28.42
CA PHE A 399 7.81 -5.68 -27.53
C PHE A 399 9.04 -5.50 -26.61
N ARG A 400 9.50 -6.61 -26.02
CA ARG A 400 10.72 -6.66 -25.20
C ARG A 400 11.96 -6.20 -25.97
N PHE A 401 12.13 -6.65 -27.22
CA PHE A 401 13.27 -6.23 -28.06
C PHE A 401 13.26 -4.74 -28.42
N ALA A 402 12.08 -4.15 -28.62
CA ALA A 402 11.97 -2.71 -28.85
C ALA A 402 12.48 -1.92 -27.63
N GLN A 403 12.18 -2.37 -26.41
CA GLN A 403 12.62 -1.68 -25.19
C GLN A 403 14.13 -1.86 -24.92
N VAL A 404 14.73 -2.97 -25.37
CA VAL A 404 16.18 -3.21 -25.23
C VAL A 404 17.04 -2.29 -26.10
N SER A 405 16.52 -1.75 -27.21
CA SER A 405 17.30 -0.87 -28.11
C SER A 405 17.80 0.42 -27.47
N TRP A 406 17.28 0.75 -26.30
CA TRP A 406 17.60 1.95 -25.54
C TRP A 406 18.91 1.82 -24.76
N ALA A 407 19.39 0.58 -24.53
CA ALA A 407 20.63 0.29 -23.82
C ALA A 407 21.81 1.14 -24.32
N ALA A 408 22.49 1.80 -23.38
CA ALA A 408 23.69 2.58 -23.65
C ALA A 408 24.87 1.64 -23.97
N SER A 409 25.55 1.89 -25.09
CA SER A 409 26.68 1.11 -25.64
C SER A 409 26.36 -0.34 -26.01
N LEU A 410 25.99 -0.54 -27.27
CA LEU A 410 25.92 -1.88 -27.88
C LEU A 410 27.18 -2.10 -28.71
N SER A 411 27.79 -3.28 -28.61
CA SER A 411 28.90 -3.66 -29.49
C SER A 411 28.44 -3.69 -30.97
N PRO A 412 29.35 -3.56 -31.96
CA PRO A 412 28.99 -3.66 -33.38
C PRO A 412 28.25 -4.96 -33.74
N ARG A 413 28.57 -6.06 -33.03
CA ARG A 413 27.88 -7.35 -33.15
C ARG A 413 26.44 -7.28 -32.63
N GLU A 414 26.23 -6.67 -31.46
CA GLU A 414 24.91 -6.46 -30.85
C GLU A 414 24.03 -5.53 -31.68
N LEU A 415 24.58 -4.44 -32.22
CA LEU A 415 23.86 -3.53 -33.12
C LEU A 415 23.35 -4.26 -34.37
N THR A 416 24.19 -5.12 -34.96
CA THR A 416 23.82 -5.91 -36.13
C THR A 416 22.71 -6.92 -35.81
N PHE A 417 22.80 -7.56 -34.64
CA PHE A 417 21.82 -8.49 -34.14
C PHE A 417 20.47 -7.80 -33.86
N LEU A 418 20.47 -6.74 -33.05
CA LEU A 418 19.29 -5.96 -32.68
C LEU A 418 18.56 -5.45 -33.92
N ARG A 419 19.30 -4.99 -34.93
CA ARG A 419 18.72 -4.58 -36.22
C ARG A 419 17.93 -5.71 -36.89
N LYS A 420 18.46 -6.94 -36.92
CA LYS A 420 17.75 -8.11 -37.48
C LYS A 420 16.51 -8.45 -36.65
N ALA A 421 16.62 -8.39 -35.32
CA ALA A 421 15.53 -8.65 -34.40
C ALA A 421 14.37 -7.65 -34.56
N LEU A 422 14.66 -6.35 -34.65
CA LEU A 422 13.65 -5.30 -34.87
C LEU A 422 12.90 -5.48 -36.20
N VAL A 423 13.61 -5.86 -37.28
CA VAL A 423 12.97 -6.12 -38.59
C VAL A 423 12.09 -7.37 -38.56
N ARG A 424 12.48 -8.42 -37.84
CA ARG A 424 11.62 -9.61 -37.62
C ARG A 424 10.40 -9.23 -36.79
N SER A 425 10.60 -8.49 -35.71
CA SER A 425 9.55 -8.00 -34.80
C SER A 425 8.51 -7.14 -35.53
N LEU A 426 8.94 -6.25 -36.43
CA LEU A 426 8.03 -5.41 -37.21
C LEU A 426 7.14 -6.24 -38.16
N ARG A 427 7.70 -7.29 -38.78
CA ARG A 427 6.93 -8.23 -39.62
C ARG A 427 5.85 -8.94 -38.80
N TRP A 428 6.20 -9.37 -37.60
CA TRP A 428 5.27 -9.97 -36.65
C TRP A 428 4.17 -9.01 -36.20
N ALA A 429 4.53 -7.79 -35.79
CA ALA A 429 3.56 -6.77 -35.40
C ALA A 429 2.56 -6.47 -36.53
N ARG A 430 3.03 -6.46 -37.79
CA ARG A 430 2.18 -6.31 -38.97
C ARG A 430 1.26 -7.50 -39.22
N GLN A 431 1.75 -8.73 -39.07
CA GLN A 431 0.92 -9.95 -39.20
C GLN A 431 -0.19 -9.99 -38.15
N LEU A 432 0.10 -9.55 -36.93
CA LEU A 432 -0.87 -9.50 -35.82
C LEU A 432 -1.75 -8.24 -35.81
N ASN A 433 -1.58 -7.33 -36.79
CA ASN A 433 -2.22 -6.01 -36.81
C ASN A 433 -2.04 -5.22 -35.49
N ASN A 434 -0.90 -5.40 -34.81
CA ASN A 434 -0.60 -4.77 -33.53
C ASN A 434 0.05 -3.40 -33.76
N LYS A 435 -0.77 -2.35 -33.74
CA LYS A 435 -0.34 -0.97 -34.01
C LYS A 435 0.60 -0.45 -32.92
N VAL A 436 0.32 -0.73 -31.66
CA VAL A 436 1.14 -0.31 -30.51
C VAL A 436 2.56 -0.88 -30.61
N ALA A 437 2.69 -2.19 -30.87
CA ALA A 437 3.99 -2.82 -31.06
C ALA A 437 4.73 -2.24 -32.28
N ALA A 438 4.03 -2.02 -33.40
CA ALA A 438 4.63 -1.42 -34.59
C ALA A 438 5.19 -0.02 -34.32
N ILE A 439 4.46 0.83 -33.57
CA ILE A 439 4.90 2.16 -33.14
C ILE A 439 6.20 2.08 -32.34
N LYS A 440 6.24 1.22 -31.31
CA LYS A 440 7.45 1.07 -30.47
C LYS A 440 8.64 0.56 -31.27
N ILE A 441 8.44 -0.44 -32.12
CA ILE A 441 9.52 -1.00 -32.94
C ILE A 441 10.06 0.05 -33.91
N LEU A 442 9.19 0.84 -34.54
CA LEU A 442 9.60 1.93 -35.42
C LEU A 442 10.35 3.03 -34.67
N HIS A 443 9.92 3.39 -33.45
CA HIS A 443 10.65 4.31 -32.58
C HIS A 443 12.06 3.77 -32.29
N SER A 444 12.17 2.53 -31.83
CA SER A 444 13.45 1.86 -31.56
C SER A 444 14.36 1.78 -32.78
N MET A 445 13.79 1.50 -33.96
CA MET A 445 14.50 1.54 -35.23
C MET A 445 14.99 2.95 -35.58
N ALA A 446 14.22 3.99 -35.24
CA ALA A 446 14.64 5.38 -35.42
C ALA A 446 15.80 5.76 -34.51
N THR A 447 15.71 5.43 -33.22
CA THR A 447 16.79 5.66 -32.25
C THR A 447 18.08 4.97 -32.68
N LEU A 448 17.98 3.71 -33.12
CA LEU A 448 19.12 2.96 -33.66
C LEU A 448 19.68 3.59 -34.95
N ALA A 449 18.82 4.02 -35.87
CA ALA A 449 19.25 4.67 -37.10
C ALA A 449 19.94 6.01 -36.84
N SER A 450 19.46 6.79 -35.86
CA SER A 450 20.08 8.05 -35.43
C SER A 450 21.49 7.81 -34.89
N ARG A 451 21.69 6.79 -34.04
CA ARG A 451 22.99 6.41 -33.45
C ARG A 451 24.02 5.89 -34.46
N ILE A 452 23.61 5.49 -35.66
CA ILE A 452 24.51 5.02 -36.74
C ILE A 452 24.66 6.12 -37.81
N GLY A 453 24.29 7.36 -37.49
CA GLY A 453 24.37 8.50 -38.41
C GLY A 453 23.41 8.45 -39.60
N ARG A 454 22.40 7.56 -39.60
CA ARG A 454 21.41 7.43 -40.70
C ARG A 454 20.14 8.24 -40.44
N GLN A 455 20.30 9.57 -40.43
CA GLN A 455 19.22 10.50 -40.06
C GLN A 455 17.97 10.38 -40.93
N ASP A 456 18.09 10.25 -42.26
CA ASP A 456 16.94 10.08 -43.17
C ASP A 456 16.08 8.86 -42.82
N ARG A 457 16.74 7.77 -42.43
CA ARG A 457 16.05 6.53 -42.05
C ARG A 457 15.36 6.69 -40.70
N ALA A 458 15.99 7.41 -39.77
CA ALA A 458 15.37 7.73 -38.48
C ALA A 458 14.11 8.58 -38.66
N LEU A 459 14.18 9.64 -39.47
CA LEU A 459 13.03 10.48 -39.82
C LEU A 459 11.88 9.67 -40.42
N ARG A 460 12.14 8.82 -41.43
CA ARG A 460 11.10 7.98 -42.04
C ARG A 460 10.42 7.05 -41.03
N CYS A 461 11.18 6.45 -40.11
CA CYS A 461 10.63 5.58 -39.08
C CYS A 461 9.75 6.36 -38.09
N LEU A 462 10.19 7.56 -37.67
CA LEU A 462 9.41 8.43 -36.77
C LEU A 462 8.11 8.91 -37.41
N TYR A 463 8.13 9.35 -38.68
CA TYR A 463 6.91 9.78 -39.37
C TYR A 463 5.90 8.63 -39.54
N LEU A 464 6.37 7.43 -39.90
CA LEU A 464 5.51 6.25 -39.97
C LEU A 464 4.92 5.88 -38.61
N ALA A 465 5.73 5.94 -37.55
CA ALA A 465 5.26 5.69 -36.18
C ALA A 465 4.23 6.74 -35.75
N LEU A 466 4.47 8.02 -36.05
CA LEU A 466 3.56 9.11 -35.70
C LEU A 466 2.22 8.98 -36.42
N HIS A 467 2.22 8.64 -37.71
CA HIS A 467 0.98 8.38 -38.45
C HIS A 467 0.16 7.21 -37.89
N LEU A 468 0.83 6.19 -37.33
CA LEU A 468 0.14 5.10 -36.63
C LEU A 468 -0.37 5.54 -35.26
N ALA A 469 0.40 6.36 -34.53
CA ALA A 469 0.06 6.85 -33.20
C ALA A 469 -1.10 7.87 -33.22
N GLU A 470 -1.20 8.73 -34.24
CA GLU A 470 -2.31 9.68 -34.44
C GLU A 470 -3.67 8.98 -34.46
N LYS A 471 -3.72 7.73 -34.93
CA LYS A 471 -4.95 6.91 -34.97
C LYS A 471 -5.33 6.28 -33.63
N LEU A 472 -4.45 6.32 -32.64
CA LEU A 472 -4.67 5.75 -31.31
C LEU A 472 -5.15 6.79 -30.29
N ASP A 473 -5.00 8.09 -30.59
CA ASP A 473 -5.36 9.21 -29.71
C ASP A 473 -4.84 9.05 -28.27
N SER A 474 -3.55 8.68 -28.16
CA SER A 474 -2.93 8.27 -26.90
C SER A 474 -1.61 9.04 -26.67
N PRO A 475 -1.58 10.04 -25.75
CA PRO A 475 -0.41 10.85 -25.41
C PRO A 475 0.85 10.05 -25.04
N SER A 476 0.68 8.84 -24.51
CA SER A 476 1.79 7.94 -24.14
C SER A 476 2.60 7.40 -25.33
N HIS A 477 2.07 7.47 -26.56
CA HIS A 477 2.68 6.90 -27.75
C HIS A 477 3.20 7.94 -28.74
N ASP A 478 2.51 9.06 -28.91
CA ASP A 478 2.88 10.16 -29.81
C ASP A 478 3.95 11.08 -29.18
N VAL A 479 3.86 11.41 -27.89
CA VAL A 479 4.78 12.33 -27.21
C VAL A 479 6.23 11.83 -27.20
N PRO A 480 6.53 10.53 -26.94
CA PRO A 480 7.90 10.03 -27.07
C PRO A 480 8.44 10.14 -28.51
N LEU A 481 7.59 9.94 -29.51
CA LEU A 481 7.97 10.08 -30.93
C LEU A 481 8.25 11.54 -31.29
N LEU A 482 7.39 12.46 -30.86
CA LEU A 482 7.58 13.90 -31.03
C LEU A 482 8.85 14.37 -30.30
N SER A 483 9.12 13.82 -29.12
CA SER A 483 10.36 14.11 -28.38
C SER A 483 11.60 13.64 -29.16
N ALA A 484 11.58 12.41 -29.68
CA ALA A 484 12.68 11.88 -30.49
C ALA A 484 12.88 12.68 -31.80
N LEU A 485 11.78 13.08 -32.45
CA LEU A 485 11.80 13.92 -33.64
C LEU A 485 12.36 15.33 -33.33
N GLY A 486 11.95 15.91 -32.21
CA GLY A 486 12.45 17.20 -31.73
C GLY A 486 13.96 17.17 -31.47
N TRP A 487 14.46 16.13 -30.81
CA TRP A 487 15.91 15.94 -30.60
C TRP A 487 16.68 15.75 -31.92
N LEU A 488 16.13 15.01 -32.88
CA LEU A 488 16.76 14.83 -34.19
C LEU A 488 16.86 16.17 -34.95
N ARG A 489 15.78 16.96 -34.95
CA ARG A 489 15.75 18.32 -35.53
C ARG A 489 16.72 19.27 -34.83
N LEU A 490 16.80 19.21 -33.49
CA LEU A 490 17.75 20.01 -32.71
C LEU A 490 19.20 19.67 -33.09
N ASN A 491 19.52 18.39 -33.23
CA ASN A 491 20.85 17.94 -33.67
C ASN A 491 21.18 18.35 -35.12
N GLN A 492 20.17 18.52 -35.96
CA GLN A 492 20.29 19.07 -37.32
C GLN A 492 20.32 20.61 -37.36
N GLN A 493 20.32 21.29 -36.21
CA GLN A 493 20.25 22.75 -36.09
C GLN A 493 18.96 23.39 -36.64
N GLU A 494 17.88 22.60 -36.79
CA GLU A 494 16.55 23.09 -37.17
C GLU A 494 15.78 23.60 -35.94
N LEU A 495 16.26 24.68 -35.31
CA LEU A 495 15.81 25.13 -33.98
C LEU A 495 14.31 25.46 -33.91
N SER A 496 13.77 26.12 -34.94
CA SER A 496 12.34 26.47 -35.02
C SER A 496 11.46 25.22 -35.14
N ALA A 497 11.88 24.26 -35.96
CA ALA A 497 11.17 22.99 -36.13
C ALA A 497 11.26 22.12 -34.88
N ALA A 498 12.42 22.09 -34.19
CA ALA A 498 12.59 21.40 -32.92
C ALA A 498 11.66 21.97 -31.84
N ARG A 499 11.63 23.29 -31.66
CA ARG A 499 10.70 23.98 -30.75
C ARG A 499 9.25 23.64 -31.04
N ASP A 500 8.83 23.76 -32.29
CA ASP A 500 7.44 23.50 -32.70
C ASP A 500 7.05 22.04 -32.43
N THR A 501 7.99 21.11 -32.57
CA THR A 501 7.78 19.69 -32.26
C THR A 501 7.61 19.45 -30.76
N PHE A 502 8.49 20.02 -29.93
CA PHE A 502 8.36 19.91 -28.47
C PHE A 502 7.12 20.61 -27.92
N GLN A 503 6.69 21.73 -28.55
CA GLN A 503 5.44 22.38 -28.21
C GLN A 503 4.23 21.53 -28.57
N ALA A 504 4.22 20.90 -29.75
CA ALA A 504 3.18 19.94 -30.12
C ALA A 504 3.13 18.76 -29.13
N ALA A 505 4.28 18.26 -28.68
CA ALA A 505 4.35 17.22 -27.66
C ALA A 505 3.72 17.68 -26.33
N LEU A 506 4.01 18.90 -25.90
CA LEU A 506 3.48 19.47 -24.66
C LEU A 506 1.96 19.74 -24.74
N GLN A 507 1.45 20.14 -25.92
CA GLN A 507 0.01 20.28 -26.16
C GLN A 507 -0.76 18.97 -25.97
N ARG A 508 -0.18 17.84 -26.41
CA ARG A 508 -0.79 16.51 -26.26
C ARG A 508 -0.86 16.06 -24.80
N LEU A 509 -0.07 16.68 -23.93
CA LEU A 509 -0.05 16.40 -22.50
C LEU A 509 -1.02 17.28 -21.68
N GLN A 510 -1.69 18.27 -22.28
CA GLN A 510 -2.51 19.27 -21.55
C GLN A 510 -3.62 18.68 -20.68
N HIS A 511 -4.14 17.52 -21.05
CA HIS A 511 -5.21 16.82 -20.32
C HIS A 511 -4.75 15.50 -19.69
N THR A 512 -3.44 15.32 -19.51
CA THR A 512 -2.88 14.06 -19.00
C THR A 512 -2.45 14.17 -17.53
N THR A 513 -2.57 13.06 -16.81
CA THR A 513 -2.04 12.90 -15.44
C THR A 513 -0.59 12.40 -15.42
N ASN A 514 0.06 12.27 -16.58
CA ASN A 514 1.45 11.80 -16.68
C ASN A 514 2.44 12.96 -16.51
N TYR A 515 2.57 13.43 -15.27
CA TYR A 515 3.41 14.59 -14.95
C TYR A 515 4.92 14.35 -15.14
N HIS A 516 5.39 13.10 -15.11
CA HIS A 516 6.78 12.78 -15.47
C HIS A 516 7.05 13.18 -16.92
N GLN A 517 6.15 12.80 -17.84
CA GLN A 517 6.29 13.12 -19.25
C GLN A 517 6.19 14.64 -19.51
N VAL A 518 5.36 15.35 -18.74
CA VAL A 518 5.28 16.81 -18.78
C VAL A 518 6.62 17.45 -18.38
N ALA A 519 7.20 17.03 -17.26
CA ALA A 519 8.48 17.56 -16.79
C ALA A 519 9.63 17.34 -17.79
N ILE A 520 9.69 16.16 -18.41
CA ILE A 520 10.68 15.85 -19.48
C ILE A 520 10.45 16.73 -20.69
N THR A 521 9.20 16.88 -21.14
CA THR A 521 8.88 17.65 -22.35
C THR A 521 9.18 19.14 -22.14
N LEU A 522 8.95 19.67 -20.94
CA LEU A 522 9.36 21.01 -20.54
C LEU A 522 10.90 21.16 -20.57
N ASN A 523 11.65 20.17 -20.06
CA ASN A 523 13.11 20.18 -20.12
C ASN A 523 13.63 20.10 -21.58
N ASN A 524 13.01 19.28 -22.43
CA ASN A 524 13.34 19.19 -23.85
C ASN A 524 13.12 20.53 -24.58
N LEU A 525 11.97 21.18 -24.32
CA LEU A 525 11.69 22.51 -24.86
C LEU A 525 12.66 23.57 -24.32
N ALA A 526 13.05 23.48 -23.05
CA ALA A 526 14.06 24.35 -22.46
C ALA A 526 15.43 24.20 -23.16
N TRP A 527 15.83 22.97 -23.52
CA TRP A 527 17.05 22.75 -24.32
C TRP A 527 16.98 23.43 -25.69
N ALA A 528 15.82 23.39 -26.37
CA ALA A 528 15.65 24.10 -27.64
C ALA A 528 15.82 25.62 -27.49
N TYR A 529 15.28 26.21 -26.42
CA TYR A 529 15.46 27.63 -26.12
C TYR A 529 16.87 27.99 -25.65
N PHE A 530 17.53 27.10 -24.89
CA PHE A 530 18.92 27.26 -24.48
C PHE A 530 19.85 27.31 -25.69
N VAL A 531 19.74 26.34 -26.60
CA VAL A 531 20.53 26.32 -27.84
C VAL A 531 20.15 27.50 -28.75
N GLY A 532 18.86 27.87 -28.78
CA GLY A 532 18.32 29.00 -29.54
C GLY A 532 18.52 30.39 -28.92
N ALA A 533 19.44 30.57 -27.97
CA ALA A 533 19.79 31.85 -27.36
C ALA A 533 18.69 32.56 -26.54
N ASN A 534 17.57 31.91 -26.25
CA ASN A 534 16.49 32.49 -25.43
C ASN A 534 16.57 31.97 -24.00
N LEU A 535 17.58 32.46 -23.26
CA LEU A 535 17.87 31.97 -21.92
C LEU A 535 16.74 32.31 -20.92
N ALA A 536 16.03 33.43 -21.10
CA ALA A 536 14.95 33.82 -20.19
C ALA A 536 13.79 32.81 -20.22
N GLU A 537 13.40 32.38 -21.43
CA GLU A 537 12.36 31.38 -21.60
C GLU A 537 12.81 29.99 -21.13
N CYS A 538 14.09 29.65 -21.33
CA CYS A 538 14.70 28.43 -20.80
C CYS A 538 14.59 28.36 -19.25
N ASP A 539 15.02 29.41 -18.53
CA ASP A 539 14.94 29.46 -17.06
C ASP A 539 13.48 29.38 -16.56
N ARG A 540 12.54 30.03 -17.26
CA ARG A 540 11.10 29.96 -16.95
C ARG A 540 10.55 28.54 -17.06
N LEU A 541 10.87 27.83 -18.14
CA LEU A 541 10.42 26.45 -18.38
C LEU A 541 11.06 25.47 -17.39
N LEU A 542 12.36 25.62 -17.11
CA LEU A 542 13.05 24.79 -16.11
C LEU A 542 12.50 25.03 -14.70
N GLY A 543 12.26 26.28 -14.32
CA GLY A 543 11.61 26.60 -13.05
C GLY A 543 10.23 25.96 -12.93
N THR A 544 9.51 25.84 -14.05
CA THR A 544 8.21 25.16 -14.09
C THR A 544 8.35 23.64 -13.95
N ALA A 545 9.26 23.02 -14.68
CA ALA A 545 9.53 21.58 -14.58
C ALA A 545 10.01 21.19 -13.17
N ILE A 546 10.90 21.99 -12.56
CA ILE A 546 11.42 21.75 -11.21
C ILE A 546 10.32 21.89 -10.16
N ARG A 547 9.44 22.90 -10.27
CA ARG A 547 8.28 23.02 -9.37
C ARG A 547 7.35 21.82 -9.48
N LEU A 548 7.07 21.37 -10.70
CA LEU A 548 6.27 20.18 -10.94
C LEU A 548 6.89 18.94 -10.28
N CYS A 549 8.18 18.69 -10.53
CA CYS A 549 8.90 17.58 -9.89
C CYS A 549 8.83 17.65 -8.37
N ARG A 550 9.05 18.83 -7.77
CA ARG A 550 8.96 18.99 -6.30
C ARG A 550 7.55 18.75 -5.77
N SER A 551 6.53 19.26 -6.46
CA SER A 551 5.12 19.11 -6.04
C SER A 551 4.67 17.64 -6.00
N ARG A 552 5.14 16.83 -6.96
CA ARG A 552 4.83 15.40 -7.09
C ARG A 552 5.88 14.49 -6.44
N GLY A 553 6.94 15.03 -5.83
CA GLY A 553 8.01 14.25 -5.21
C GLY A 553 8.92 13.49 -6.19
N PHE A 554 8.99 13.91 -7.46
CA PHE A 554 9.86 13.30 -8.46
C PHE A 554 11.31 13.67 -8.20
N ARG A 555 12.11 12.67 -7.82
CA ARG A 555 13.57 12.81 -7.67
C ARG A 555 14.32 12.35 -8.94
N SER A 556 13.71 11.43 -9.68
CA SER A 556 14.16 10.90 -10.97
C SER A 556 13.06 11.07 -12.03
N LEU A 557 13.50 11.28 -13.25
CA LEU A 557 12.72 11.28 -14.48
C LEU A 557 13.40 10.28 -15.45
N PRO A 558 12.71 9.81 -16.50
CA PRO A 558 13.38 9.13 -17.61
C PRO A 558 14.58 9.93 -18.10
N TYR A 559 15.76 9.31 -18.14
CA TYR A 559 17.01 9.89 -18.67
C TYR A 559 17.57 11.10 -17.88
N HIS A 560 16.89 11.54 -16.82
CA HIS A 560 17.23 12.77 -16.10
C HIS A 560 16.95 12.66 -14.60
N THR A 561 17.81 13.23 -13.78
CA THR A 561 17.50 13.47 -12.37
C THR A 561 16.93 14.87 -12.16
N LEU A 562 16.29 15.10 -11.00
CA LEU A 562 15.95 16.47 -10.59
C LEU A 562 17.20 17.36 -10.56
N ASP A 563 18.34 16.81 -10.18
CA ASP A 563 19.61 17.52 -10.15
C ASP A 563 20.13 17.83 -11.56
N ASP A 564 19.86 17.01 -12.57
CA ASP A 564 20.19 17.33 -13.97
C ASP A 564 19.41 18.56 -14.46
N LEU A 565 18.13 18.69 -14.07
CA LEU A 565 17.32 19.87 -14.37
C LEU A 565 17.85 21.11 -13.63
N LEU A 566 18.27 20.95 -12.37
CA LEU A 566 18.90 22.02 -11.58
C LEU A 566 20.25 22.44 -12.19
N LEU A 567 21.07 21.50 -12.67
CA LEU A 567 22.32 21.80 -13.37
C LEU A 567 22.07 22.52 -14.69
N HIS A 568 21.07 22.09 -15.47
CA HIS A 568 20.69 22.79 -16.68
C HIS A 568 20.23 24.24 -16.37
N GLN A 569 19.47 24.43 -15.29
CA GLN A 569 19.05 25.76 -14.85
C GLN A 569 20.23 26.61 -14.35
N ALA A 570 21.14 26.02 -13.56
CA ALA A 570 22.34 26.68 -13.07
C ALA A 570 23.24 27.13 -14.23
N LEU A 571 23.42 26.27 -15.24
CA LEU A 571 24.16 26.61 -16.45
C LEU A 571 23.48 27.74 -17.23
N CYS A 572 22.15 27.70 -17.38
CA CYS A 572 21.38 28.79 -18.00
C CYS A 572 21.58 30.13 -17.27
N ARG A 573 21.48 30.13 -15.94
CA ARG A 573 21.69 31.32 -15.10
C ARG A 573 23.11 31.84 -15.14
N TYR A 574 24.10 30.95 -15.18
CA TYR A 574 25.49 31.33 -15.36
C TYR A 574 25.67 32.14 -16.66
N TYR A 575 25.13 31.64 -17.78
CA TYR A 575 25.20 32.31 -19.07
C TYR A 575 24.34 33.57 -19.18
N GLN A 576 23.32 33.74 -18.32
CA GLN A 576 22.61 35.02 -18.14
C GLN A 576 23.41 36.05 -17.32
N GLY A 577 24.57 35.68 -16.76
CA GLY A 577 25.36 36.55 -15.88
C GLY A 577 25.01 36.45 -14.40
N ASN A 578 24.17 35.48 -13.99
CA ASN A 578 23.75 35.29 -12.61
C ASN A 578 24.57 34.18 -11.91
N SER A 579 25.87 34.42 -11.78
CA SER A 579 26.85 33.45 -11.27
C SER A 579 26.60 33.02 -9.82
N VAL A 580 26.07 33.91 -8.97
CA VAL A 580 25.79 33.63 -7.54
C VAL A 580 24.73 32.54 -7.39
N LEU A 581 23.61 32.62 -8.13
CA LEU A 581 22.57 31.60 -8.07
C LEU A 581 23.03 30.27 -8.67
N ALA A 582 23.85 30.31 -9.73
CA ALA A 582 24.43 29.12 -10.33
C ALA A 582 25.38 28.40 -9.35
N GLN A 583 26.25 29.16 -8.66
CA GLN A 583 27.19 28.61 -7.67
C GLN A 583 26.46 28.02 -6.47
N ARG A 584 25.42 28.70 -5.96
CA ARG A 584 24.57 28.17 -4.89
C ARG A 584 23.91 26.85 -5.27
N THR A 585 23.36 26.76 -6.48
CA THR A 585 22.71 25.54 -6.96
C THR A 585 23.71 24.38 -7.07
N LEU A 586 24.92 24.65 -7.58
CA LEU A 586 26.00 23.67 -7.66
C LEU A 586 26.41 23.15 -6.28
N HIS A 587 26.58 24.05 -5.32
CA HIS A 587 26.91 23.70 -3.92
C HIS A 587 25.80 22.87 -3.25
N GLU A 588 24.52 23.21 -3.50
CA GLU A 588 23.38 22.42 -3.00
C GLU A 588 23.36 20.99 -3.56
N ILE A 589 23.84 20.79 -4.79
CA ILE A 589 23.93 19.45 -5.42
C ILE A 589 25.11 18.67 -4.83
N ASP A 590 26.27 19.30 -4.69
CA ASP A 590 27.48 18.67 -4.14
C ASP A 590 27.24 18.12 -2.72
N HIS A 591 26.47 18.84 -1.90
CA HIS A 591 26.12 18.41 -0.54
C HIS A 591 25.12 17.24 -0.47
N ARG A 592 24.33 16.99 -1.52
CA ARG A 592 23.27 15.96 -1.50
C ARG A 592 23.74 14.57 -1.89
N HIS A 593 24.96 14.41 -2.41
CA HIS A 593 25.55 13.11 -2.80
C HIS A 593 24.63 12.23 -3.68
N HIS A 594 23.86 12.81 -4.59
CA HIS A 594 23.02 12.04 -5.53
C HIS A 594 23.80 11.55 -6.76
N SER A 595 23.34 10.46 -7.39
CA SER A 595 23.86 9.99 -8.68
C SER A 595 23.34 10.83 -9.84
N LEU A 596 24.19 11.64 -10.46
CA LEU A 596 23.88 12.38 -11.69
C LEU A 596 23.81 11.44 -12.91
N SER A 597 23.05 11.80 -13.94
CA SER A 597 23.17 11.12 -15.25
C SER A 597 24.52 11.48 -15.89
N ALA A 598 25.02 10.75 -16.89
CA ALA A 598 26.28 11.16 -17.52
C ALA A 598 26.20 12.53 -18.22
N LYS A 599 25.00 12.92 -18.69
CA LYS A 599 24.76 14.29 -19.14
C LYS A 599 24.88 15.27 -17.96
N GLY A 600 24.26 14.96 -16.82
CA GLY A 600 24.39 15.72 -15.58
C GLY A 600 25.85 15.84 -15.11
N GLU A 601 26.59 14.74 -15.04
CA GLU A 601 28.00 14.72 -14.66
C GLU A 601 28.85 15.58 -15.60
N LEU A 602 28.58 15.57 -16.91
CA LEU A 602 29.27 16.41 -17.88
C LEU A 602 28.95 17.89 -17.67
N LEU A 603 27.68 18.25 -17.46
CA LEU A 603 27.27 19.63 -17.18
C LEU A 603 27.84 20.13 -15.83
N HIS A 604 27.87 19.27 -14.81
CA HIS A 604 28.50 19.54 -13.52
C HIS A 604 29.98 19.84 -13.68
N SER A 605 30.72 18.99 -14.40
CA SER A 605 32.14 19.20 -14.69
C SER A 605 32.38 20.51 -15.46
N CYS A 606 31.55 20.81 -16.46
CA CYS A 606 31.65 22.07 -17.23
C CYS A 606 31.41 23.30 -16.34
N LEU A 607 30.37 23.29 -15.51
CA LEU A 607 30.04 24.41 -14.63
C LEU A 607 31.09 24.60 -13.53
N SER A 608 31.60 23.50 -12.97
CA SER A 608 32.70 23.50 -12.00
C SER A 608 33.99 24.07 -12.62
N LEU A 609 34.28 23.72 -13.87
CA LEU A 609 35.45 24.24 -14.57
C LEU A 609 35.32 25.74 -14.83
N HIS A 610 34.13 26.24 -15.17
CA HIS A 610 33.85 27.68 -15.28
C HIS A 610 34.15 28.44 -13.98
N PHE A 611 33.72 27.93 -12.84
CA PHE A 611 34.01 28.54 -11.54
C PHE A 611 35.48 28.44 -11.15
N ALA A 612 36.13 27.29 -11.36
CA ALA A 612 37.56 27.12 -11.10
C ALA A 612 38.44 28.07 -11.93
N ARG A 613 37.98 28.44 -13.14
CA ARG A 613 38.61 29.47 -13.98
C ARG A 613 38.39 30.88 -13.44
N ALA A 614 37.16 31.21 -13.06
CA ALA A 614 36.83 32.49 -12.47
C ALA A 614 37.60 32.74 -11.14
N GLU A 615 37.88 31.68 -10.38
CA GLU A 615 38.65 31.72 -9.14
C GLU A 615 40.17 31.59 -9.33
N HIS A 616 40.65 31.47 -10.58
CA HIS A 616 42.07 31.25 -10.92
C HIS A 616 42.72 30.03 -10.22
N ASN A 617 41.94 28.98 -9.91
CA ASN A 617 42.41 27.76 -9.26
C ASN A 617 42.99 26.75 -10.27
N SER A 618 44.30 26.85 -10.54
CA SER A 618 44.99 26.03 -11.56
C SER A 618 44.96 24.52 -11.27
N ALA A 619 45.02 24.11 -10.00
CA ALA A 619 44.96 22.70 -9.60
C ALA A 619 43.59 22.09 -9.91
N ALA A 620 42.50 22.79 -9.56
CA ALA A 620 41.14 22.36 -9.86
C ALA A 620 40.86 22.33 -11.36
N GLN A 621 41.37 23.31 -12.11
CA GLN A 621 41.24 23.35 -13.58
C GLN A 621 41.86 22.12 -14.25
N SER A 622 43.08 21.72 -13.84
CA SER A 622 43.74 20.52 -14.39
C SER A 622 42.91 19.26 -14.13
N LEU A 623 42.50 19.05 -12.87
CA LEU A 623 41.72 17.88 -12.46
C LEU A 623 40.40 17.76 -13.21
N LEU A 624 39.66 18.87 -13.32
CA LEU A 624 38.36 18.90 -14.01
C LEU A 624 38.50 18.72 -15.52
N THR A 625 39.59 19.20 -16.11
CA THR A 625 39.89 19.00 -17.53
C THR A 625 40.17 17.53 -17.84
N ASP A 626 40.96 16.85 -17.00
CA ASP A 626 41.23 15.42 -17.14
C ASP A 626 39.94 14.59 -16.95
N ARG A 627 39.11 14.97 -15.96
CA ARG A 627 37.81 14.34 -15.74
C ARG A 627 36.87 14.50 -16.94
N LEU A 628 36.77 15.70 -17.51
CA LEU A 628 35.98 15.96 -18.72
C LEU A 628 36.47 15.12 -19.89
N LYS A 629 37.79 15.03 -20.08
CA LYS A 629 38.38 14.21 -21.15
C LYS A 629 38.00 12.74 -20.99
N ALA A 630 38.12 12.17 -19.78
CA ALA A 630 37.71 10.80 -19.50
C ALA A 630 36.20 10.58 -19.74
N GLN A 631 35.36 11.55 -19.39
CA GLN A 631 33.91 11.49 -19.64
C GLN A 631 33.60 11.49 -21.14
N ILE A 632 34.26 12.35 -21.93
CA ILE A 632 34.10 12.41 -23.39
C ILE A 632 34.56 11.10 -24.04
N ASP A 633 35.74 10.60 -23.68
CA ASP A 633 36.31 9.36 -24.22
C ASP A 633 35.43 8.13 -23.92
N SER A 634 34.66 8.18 -22.82
CA SER A 634 33.72 7.11 -22.44
C SER A 634 32.39 7.14 -23.21
N GLN A 635 32.07 8.24 -23.91
CA GLN A 635 30.82 8.41 -24.64
C GLN A 635 31.02 8.19 -26.14
N LEU A 636 30.23 7.29 -26.74
CA LEU A 636 30.34 6.91 -28.15
C LEU A 636 30.06 8.07 -29.13
N GLU A 637 29.11 8.96 -28.82
CA GLU A 637 28.79 10.15 -29.61
C GLU A 637 28.16 11.25 -28.71
N LEU A 638 28.71 12.47 -28.76
CA LEU A 638 28.16 13.67 -28.10
C LEU A 638 27.49 14.59 -29.14
N PRO A 639 26.26 15.08 -28.90
CA PRO A 639 25.63 16.10 -29.73
C PRO A 639 26.47 17.37 -29.87
N ALA A 640 26.40 18.02 -31.05
CA ALA A 640 27.17 19.23 -31.35
C ALA A 640 26.99 20.35 -30.31
N TYR A 641 25.78 20.54 -29.79
CA TYR A 641 25.53 21.56 -28.75
C TYR A 641 26.21 21.24 -27.41
N LEU A 642 26.37 19.96 -27.02
CA LEU A 642 27.12 19.61 -25.80
C LEU A 642 28.62 19.80 -26.00
N LEU A 643 29.13 19.46 -27.18
CA LEU A 643 30.54 19.69 -27.53
C LEU A 643 30.91 21.17 -27.46
N ASP A 644 30.02 22.07 -27.91
CA ASP A 644 30.27 23.51 -27.80
C ASP A 644 30.24 24.02 -26.35
N ILE A 645 29.37 23.49 -25.48
CA ILE A 645 29.39 23.81 -24.03
C ILE A 645 30.72 23.37 -23.40
N VAL A 646 31.20 22.18 -23.76
CA VAL A 646 32.48 21.64 -23.28
C VAL A 646 33.64 22.52 -23.74
N ARG A 647 33.71 22.82 -25.05
CA ARG A 647 34.75 23.70 -25.63
C ARG A 647 34.79 25.06 -24.94
N HIS A 648 33.63 25.65 -24.69
CA HIS A 648 33.57 26.93 -23.99
C HIS A 648 34.03 26.83 -22.53
N ALA A 649 33.69 25.76 -21.80
CA ALA A 649 34.25 25.50 -20.47
C ALA A 649 35.80 25.35 -20.49
N GLN A 650 36.32 24.73 -21.55
CA GLN A 650 37.76 24.61 -21.83
C GLN A 650 38.37 25.93 -22.34
N GLY A 651 37.57 26.96 -22.61
CA GLY A 651 38.03 28.28 -23.08
C GLY A 651 38.47 28.28 -24.53
N GLU A 652 38.02 27.28 -25.29
CA GLU A 652 38.17 27.19 -26.73
C GLU A 652 37.03 27.96 -27.43
N PRO A 653 37.29 28.57 -28.60
CA PRO A 653 36.26 29.22 -29.40
C PRO A 653 35.21 28.20 -29.89
N SER A 654 33.93 28.57 -29.81
CA SER A 654 32.81 27.72 -30.24
C SER A 654 32.38 28.05 -31.68
N GLN A 655 31.85 27.05 -32.41
CA GLN A 655 31.51 27.20 -33.83
C GLN A 655 30.00 27.13 -34.13
N HIS A 656 29.16 26.53 -33.28
CA HIS A 656 27.75 26.27 -33.59
C HIS A 656 26.73 26.90 -32.62
N ILE A 657 27.10 27.25 -31.39
CA ILE A 657 26.20 27.97 -30.47
C ILE A 657 26.37 29.48 -30.66
N SER A 658 25.32 30.09 -31.20
CA SER A 658 25.33 31.47 -31.69
C SER A 658 25.63 32.54 -30.61
N TRP A 659 25.30 32.29 -29.34
CA TRP A 659 25.50 33.23 -28.24
C TRP A 659 26.79 33.02 -27.42
N LEU A 660 27.57 31.96 -27.69
CA LEU A 660 28.89 31.76 -27.08
C LEU A 660 29.96 32.67 -27.73
N ASN A 661 29.67 33.22 -28.90
CA ASN A 661 30.44 34.27 -29.56
C ASN A 661 29.64 35.58 -29.40
N HIS A 662 30.25 36.62 -28.83
CA HIS A 662 29.62 37.89 -28.38
C HIS A 662 28.85 38.73 -29.44
N GLU A 663 28.47 38.20 -30.60
CA GLU A 663 27.89 38.93 -31.74
C GLU A 663 26.38 38.71 -31.98
N VAL A 664 25.69 37.88 -31.20
CA VAL A 664 24.22 37.73 -31.35
C VAL A 664 23.47 38.81 -30.58
N THR A 665 22.98 39.79 -31.32
CA THR A 665 21.93 40.71 -30.88
C THR A 665 20.61 39.96 -30.66
N ALA A 666 19.74 40.48 -29.79
CA ALA A 666 18.41 39.93 -29.48
C ALA A 666 17.50 39.61 -30.70
N ALA A 667 17.87 40.07 -31.90
CA ALA A 667 17.16 39.86 -33.16
C ALA A 667 17.21 38.41 -33.70
N ASN A 668 18.22 37.60 -33.33
CA ASN A 668 18.37 36.21 -33.81
C ASN A 668 17.99 35.15 -32.76
N ALA A 669 17.46 35.56 -31.61
CA ALA A 669 17.01 34.63 -30.57
C ALA A 669 15.74 33.89 -31.01
N LEU A 670 15.63 32.62 -30.63
CA LEU A 670 14.46 31.80 -30.92
C LEU A 670 13.21 32.40 -30.27
N THR A 671 12.21 32.74 -31.08
CA THR A 671 11.00 33.41 -30.60
C THR A 671 10.21 32.53 -29.63
N SER A 672 9.74 33.12 -28.52
CA SER A 672 8.84 32.45 -27.59
C SER A 672 7.45 32.33 -28.22
N ARG A 673 6.76 31.22 -27.93
CA ARG A 673 5.32 31.10 -28.14
C ARG A 673 4.70 30.76 -26.79
N PRO A 674 3.60 31.42 -26.38
CA PRO A 674 2.97 31.14 -25.10
C PRO A 674 2.51 29.67 -25.08
N VAL A 675 2.90 28.97 -24.03
CA VAL A 675 2.33 27.66 -23.69
C VAL A 675 1.58 27.84 -22.38
N ASP A 676 0.29 27.50 -22.37
CA ASP A 676 -0.48 27.47 -21.13
C ASP A 676 -0.06 26.25 -20.30
N VAL A 677 0.96 26.45 -19.48
CA VAL A 677 1.44 25.46 -18.49
C VAL A 677 0.74 25.70 -17.14
N VAL A 678 -0.03 26.79 -16.99
CA VAL A 678 -0.65 27.18 -15.72
C VAL A 678 -1.78 26.23 -15.36
N ALA A 679 -2.62 25.85 -16.32
CA ALA A 679 -3.67 24.86 -16.11
C ALA A 679 -3.10 23.49 -15.65
N LEU A 680 -2.02 23.04 -16.30
CA LEU A 680 -1.33 21.78 -15.96
C LEU A 680 -0.74 21.80 -14.55
N LEU A 681 -0.09 22.90 -14.16
CA LEU A 681 0.46 23.06 -12.81
C LEU A 681 -0.64 23.08 -11.76
N ARG A 682 -1.73 23.80 -11.99
CA ARG A 682 -2.86 23.84 -11.04
C ARG A 682 -3.46 22.46 -10.83
N SER A 683 -3.67 21.69 -11.91
CA SER A 683 -4.14 20.31 -11.81
C SER A 683 -3.15 19.44 -11.02
N ALA A 684 -1.85 19.54 -11.34
CA ALA A 684 -0.82 18.76 -10.66
C ALA A 684 -0.69 19.10 -9.16
N GLU A 685 -0.79 20.38 -8.82
CA GLU A 685 -0.73 20.89 -7.45
C GLU A 685 -1.97 20.47 -6.67
N LEU A 686 -3.17 20.60 -7.24
CA LEU A 686 -4.41 20.13 -6.63
C LEU A 686 -4.40 18.63 -6.41
N GLU A 687 -3.99 17.83 -7.40
CA GLU A 687 -3.84 16.38 -7.24
C GLU A 687 -2.79 16.03 -6.20
N GLY A 688 -1.65 16.72 -6.18
CA GLY A 688 -0.63 16.53 -5.15
C GLY A 688 -1.14 16.90 -3.75
N GLU A 689 -2.00 17.92 -3.63
CA GLU A 689 -2.67 18.26 -2.37
C GLU A 689 -3.71 17.20 -1.99
N VAL A 690 -4.49 16.69 -2.94
CA VAL A 690 -5.43 15.58 -2.72
C VAL A 690 -4.70 14.32 -2.28
N GLU A 691 -3.61 13.94 -2.94
CA GLU A 691 -2.75 12.82 -2.54
C GLU A 691 -2.21 13.01 -1.12
N LYS A 692 -1.70 14.21 -0.78
CA LYS A 692 -1.27 14.54 0.57
C LYS A 692 -2.41 14.51 1.59
N LEU A 693 -3.60 14.95 1.22
CA LEU A 693 -4.79 14.90 2.07
C LEU A 693 -5.26 13.47 2.28
N GLN A 694 -5.28 12.64 1.24
CA GLN A 694 -5.57 11.21 1.34
C GLN A 694 -4.55 10.51 2.22
N GLN A 695 -3.25 10.82 2.06
CA GLN A 695 -2.21 10.32 2.95
C GLN A 695 -2.45 10.77 4.39
N ARG A 696 -2.78 12.04 4.63
CA ARG A 696 -3.13 12.53 5.98
C ARG A 696 -4.37 11.85 6.54
N VAL A 697 -5.37 11.53 5.72
CA VAL A 697 -6.56 10.78 6.14
C VAL A 697 -6.16 9.35 6.53
N ARG A 698 -5.31 8.68 5.74
CA ARG A 698 -4.76 7.35 6.08
C ARG A 698 -3.95 7.39 7.37
N ASP A 699 -3.03 8.34 7.50
CA ASP A 699 -2.22 8.53 8.71
C ASP A 699 -3.12 8.80 9.93
N THR A 700 -4.20 9.57 9.76
CA THR A 700 -5.17 9.86 10.82
C THR A 700 -5.98 8.62 11.19
N ARG A 701 -6.40 7.80 10.21
CA ARG A 701 -7.07 6.51 10.45
C ARG A 701 -6.16 5.54 11.19
N LEU A 702 -4.90 5.42 10.76
CA LEU A 702 -3.88 4.62 11.42
C LEU A 702 -3.68 5.08 12.86
N LEU A 703 -3.47 6.38 13.09
CA LEU A 703 -3.34 6.95 14.43
C LEU A 703 -4.59 6.72 15.29
N SER A 704 -5.78 6.80 14.72
CA SER A 704 -7.04 6.51 15.42
C SER A 704 -7.14 5.03 15.80
N HIS A 705 -6.72 4.13 14.90
CA HIS A 705 -6.74 2.69 15.15
C HIS A 705 -5.72 2.30 16.22
N LEU A 706 -4.48 2.78 16.10
CA LEU A 706 -3.42 2.57 17.09
C LEU A 706 -3.81 3.18 18.45
N SER A 707 -4.45 4.35 18.47
CA SER A 707 -4.95 4.96 19.70
C SER A 707 -6.06 4.14 20.36
N ALA A 708 -7.00 3.59 19.57
CA ALA A 708 -8.04 2.71 20.09
C ALA A 708 -7.44 1.43 20.72
N GLN A 709 -6.42 0.84 20.09
CA GLN A 709 -5.72 -0.33 20.64
C GLN A 709 -4.93 0.01 21.90
N ALA A 710 -4.22 1.14 21.91
CA ALA A 710 -3.53 1.64 23.10
C ALA A 710 -4.50 1.86 24.28
N ASN A 711 -5.71 2.36 23.99
CA ASN A 711 -6.76 2.53 24.99
C ASN A 711 -7.41 1.20 25.42
N ALA A 712 -7.42 0.16 24.60
CA ALA A 712 -7.97 -1.14 24.95
C ALA A 712 -6.95 -2.05 25.66
N ALA A 713 -5.65 -1.75 25.55
CA ALA A 713 -4.61 -2.58 26.12
C ALA A 713 -4.64 -2.60 27.65
N THR A 714 -4.43 -3.79 28.22
CA THR A 714 -4.30 -4.06 29.66
C THR A 714 -2.87 -4.46 30.05
N ASP A 715 -2.01 -4.71 29.06
CA ASP A 715 -0.62 -5.12 29.25
C ASP A 715 0.30 -4.36 28.29
N ALA A 716 1.34 -3.74 28.83
CA ALA A 716 2.27 -2.90 28.08
C ALA A 716 3.18 -3.71 27.14
N GLY A 717 3.52 -4.95 27.50
CA GLY A 717 4.31 -5.84 26.64
C GLY A 717 3.52 -6.23 25.39
N ARG A 718 2.29 -6.70 25.57
CA ARG A 718 1.40 -7.02 24.43
C ARG A 718 1.09 -5.80 23.56
N LEU A 719 0.90 -4.64 24.17
CA LEU A 719 0.69 -3.38 23.44
C LEU A 719 1.90 -3.05 22.56
N THR A 720 3.10 -3.06 23.13
CA THR A 720 4.33 -2.74 22.39
C THR A 720 4.63 -3.76 21.30
N GLU A 721 4.43 -5.05 21.55
CA GLU A 721 4.55 -6.09 20.52
C GLU A 721 3.60 -5.85 19.32
N THR A 722 2.32 -5.56 19.61
CA THR A 722 1.29 -5.33 18.59
C THR A 722 1.59 -4.07 17.77
N LEU A 723 1.98 -2.99 18.44
CA LEU A 723 2.30 -1.72 17.80
C LEU A 723 3.55 -1.83 16.94
N VAL A 724 4.61 -2.49 17.41
CA VAL A 724 5.82 -2.71 16.60
C VAL A 724 5.48 -3.41 15.28
N ARG A 725 4.65 -4.46 15.32
CA ARG A 725 4.22 -5.21 14.12
C ARG A 725 3.36 -4.37 13.17
N GLN A 726 2.49 -3.52 13.69
CA GLN A 726 1.66 -2.65 12.85
C GLN A 726 2.46 -1.48 12.27
N LEU A 727 3.36 -0.89 13.05
CA LEU A 727 4.20 0.21 12.61
C LEU A 727 5.16 -0.24 11.52
N SER A 728 5.75 -1.43 11.63
CA SER A 728 6.57 -1.97 10.56
C SER A 728 5.80 -2.25 9.27
N ALA A 729 4.49 -2.54 9.35
CA ALA A 729 3.64 -2.75 8.18
C ALA A 729 3.19 -1.43 7.51
N HIS A 730 3.10 -0.33 8.28
CA HIS A 730 2.52 0.93 7.80
C HIS A 730 3.53 2.05 7.58
N LEU A 731 4.68 2.03 8.26
CA LEU A 731 5.74 3.00 8.09
C LEU A 731 6.77 2.46 7.09
N ASP A 732 7.17 3.30 6.13
CA ASP A 732 8.22 3.01 5.16
C ASP A 732 9.60 3.03 5.87
N CYS A 733 9.91 1.93 6.55
CA CYS A 733 11.12 1.78 7.35
C CYS A 733 11.57 0.31 7.36
N ASP A 734 12.88 0.10 7.39
CA ASP A 734 13.48 -1.24 7.38
C ASP A 734 13.45 -1.90 8.77
N TYR A 735 13.31 -1.10 9.83
CA TYR A 735 13.33 -1.56 11.22
C TYR A 735 12.56 -0.61 12.14
N VAL A 736 11.78 -1.19 13.05
CA VAL A 736 11.07 -0.52 14.14
C VAL A 736 11.38 -1.23 15.45
N ALA A 737 11.66 -0.48 16.50
CA ALA A 737 11.72 -1.03 17.85
C ALA A 737 11.09 -0.10 18.88
N ILE A 738 10.48 -0.71 19.90
CA ILE A 738 10.04 -0.04 21.11
C ILE A 738 10.78 -0.65 22.28
N GLU A 739 11.50 0.19 23.01
CA GLU A 739 12.14 -0.16 24.26
C GLU A 739 11.41 0.57 25.39
N LEU A 740 10.88 -0.17 26.36
CA LEU A 740 10.38 0.40 27.61
C LEU A 740 11.36 0.11 28.73
N ARG A 741 11.68 1.16 29.49
CA ARG A 741 12.62 1.08 30.61
C ARG A 741 11.93 0.50 31.85
N PRO A 742 12.67 -0.28 32.66
CA PRO A 742 12.11 -0.86 33.88
C PRO A 742 11.75 0.25 34.88
N LEU A 743 10.55 0.13 35.43
CA LEU A 743 10.03 0.97 36.51
C LEU A 743 9.63 0.06 37.69
N ALA A 744 9.40 0.62 38.87
CA ALA A 744 9.20 -0.14 40.12
C ALA A 744 8.15 -1.28 40.03
N TYR A 745 7.21 -1.21 39.09
CA TYR A 745 6.09 -2.14 38.91
C TYR A 745 6.02 -2.77 37.50
N MET A 746 7.10 -2.66 36.71
CA MET A 746 7.18 -3.18 35.34
C MET A 746 8.56 -3.78 35.03
N SER A 747 8.54 -4.96 34.42
CA SER A 747 9.72 -5.56 33.80
C SER A 747 10.15 -4.76 32.56
N PRO A 748 11.44 -4.74 32.23
CA PRO A 748 11.89 -4.17 30.96
C PRO A 748 11.25 -4.93 29.81
N THR A 749 10.74 -4.21 28.81
CA THR A 749 10.17 -4.82 27.60
C THR A 749 10.84 -4.21 26.38
N PHE A 750 11.29 -5.09 25.49
CA PHE A 750 11.90 -4.72 24.24
C PHE A 750 11.26 -5.54 23.13
N HIS A 751 10.64 -4.85 22.17
CA HIS A 751 10.07 -5.47 20.98
C HIS A 751 10.62 -4.76 19.74
N SER A 752 11.04 -5.55 18.76
CA SER A 752 11.55 -5.06 17.49
C SER A 752 10.99 -5.87 16.33
N HIS A 753 10.86 -5.23 15.18
CA HIS A 753 10.47 -5.86 13.93
C HIS A 753 11.20 -5.20 12.77
N GLY A 754 11.68 -6.03 11.84
CA GLY A 754 12.54 -5.62 10.75
C GLY A 754 13.99 -6.06 10.95
N LEU A 755 14.67 -6.24 9.81
CA LEU A 755 16.03 -6.76 9.58
C LEU A 755 16.36 -8.16 10.11
N ASP A 756 16.39 -9.11 9.18
CA ASP A 756 16.88 -10.49 9.38
C ASP A 756 18.42 -10.58 9.53
N ASP A 757 19.16 -9.51 9.17
CA ASP A 757 20.62 -9.50 9.05
C ASP A 757 21.37 -9.06 10.34
N ILE A 758 20.70 -8.44 11.32
CA ILE A 758 21.32 -7.93 12.56
C ILE A 758 20.48 -8.32 13.78
N SER A 759 21.12 -8.89 14.82
CA SER A 759 20.45 -9.11 16.10
C SER A 759 20.14 -7.77 16.77
N ALA A 760 18.93 -7.61 17.30
CA ALA A 760 18.53 -6.41 18.04
C ALA A 760 19.50 -6.05 19.19
N GLU A 761 20.19 -7.05 19.75
CA GLU A 761 21.26 -6.88 20.73
C GLU A 761 22.44 -6.04 20.22
N ARG A 762 22.85 -6.21 18.95
CA ARG A 762 23.98 -5.47 18.36
C ARG A 762 23.61 -4.00 18.14
N LEU A 763 22.40 -3.71 17.69
CA LEU A 763 21.90 -2.35 17.54
C LEU A 763 21.80 -1.65 18.91
N HIS A 764 21.30 -2.36 19.92
CA HIS A 764 21.20 -1.84 21.28
C HIS A 764 22.60 -1.53 21.88
N GLN A 765 23.61 -2.37 21.62
CA GLN A 765 25.00 -2.09 22.00
C GLN A 765 25.55 -0.82 21.34
N VAL A 766 25.31 -0.63 20.05
CA VAL A 766 25.76 0.57 19.30
C VAL A 766 25.07 1.83 19.83
N MET A 767 23.76 1.77 20.08
CA MET A 767 23.01 2.87 20.69
C MET A 767 23.51 3.22 22.09
N ALA A 768 23.88 2.22 22.89
CA ALA A 768 24.47 2.40 24.21
C ALA A 768 25.89 3.00 24.13
N MET A 769 26.74 2.53 23.21
CA MET A 769 28.09 3.06 22.99
C MET A 769 28.08 4.54 22.60
N HIS A 770 27.12 4.94 21.76
CA HIS A 770 26.96 6.33 21.31
C HIS A 770 26.07 7.20 22.22
N LYS A 771 25.59 6.67 23.36
CA LYS A 771 24.72 7.39 24.32
C LYS A 771 23.47 8.03 23.70
N LEU A 772 22.84 7.36 22.75
CA LEU A 772 21.79 7.93 21.87
C LEU A 772 20.38 8.04 22.49
N THR A 773 20.23 7.94 23.80
CA THR A 773 18.93 7.74 24.47
C THR A 773 18.23 9.02 24.95
N ARG A 774 18.40 10.15 24.26
CA ARG A 774 17.75 11.42 24.67
C ARG A 774 17.24 12.26 23.51
N GLY A 775 15.91 12.31 23.38
CA GLY A 775 15.22 13.26 22.53
C GLY A 775 15.11 12.81 21.08
N ARG A 776 14.58 13.70 20.22
CA ARG A 776 14.46 13.44 18.78
C ARG A 776 15.85 13.51 18.15
N VAL A 777 16.38 12.37 17.74
CA VAL A 777 17.71 12.26 17.12
C VAL A 777 17.56 11.63 15.74
N LEU A 778 18.09 12.29 14.70
CA LEU A 778 18.22 11.76 13.35
C LEU A 778 19.71 11.65 13.02
N LEU A 779 20.20 10.46 12.70
CA LEU A 779 21.60 10.19 12.41
C LEU A 779 21.74 9.41 11.11
N ASN A 780 22.85 9.63 10.37
CA ASN A 780 23.17 8.79 9.22
C ASN A 780 23.80 7.48 9.71
N LEU A 781 23.44 6.35 9.09
CA LEU A 781 23.97 5.04 9.51
C LEU A 781 25.48 4.92 9.30
N ARG A 782 26.05 5.69 8.37
CA ARG A 782 27.51 5.79 8.17
C ARG A 782 28.25 6.29 9.41
N ASP A 783 27.60 7.13 10.21
CA ASP A 783 28.22 7.74 11.40
C ASP A 783 28.29 6.75 12.59
N LEU A 784 27.63 5.59 12.47
CA LEU A 784 27.52 4.56 13.50
C LEU A 784 28.48 3.38 13.29
N ASP A 785 29.33 3.43 12.26
CA ASP A 785 30.40 2.44 11.97
C ASP A 785 29.91 0.97 11.98
N MET A 786 28.68 0.74 11.51
CA MET A 786 28.04 -0.58 11.50
C MET A 786 28.38 -1.36 10.22
N GLU A 787 29.02 -2.53 10.37
CA GLU A 787 29.30 -3.45 9.25
C GLU A 787 28.00 -3.86 8.52
N GLY A 788 27.98 -3.68 7.19
CA GLY A 788 26.84 -4.05 6.32
C GLY A 788 25.85 -2.92 6.02
N PHE A 789 26.03 -1.73 6.61
CA PHE A 789 25.20 -0.55 6.35
C PHE A 789 26.03 0.60 5.80
N GLU A 790 26.15 0.67 4.47
CA GLU A 790 26.87 1.77 3.79
C GLU A 790 26.04 3.05 3.66
N THR A 791 24.72 3.02 3.85
CA THR A 791 23.82 4.19 3.73
C THR A 791 22.58 4.00 4.59
N GLY A 792 21.96 5.10 5.05
CA GLY A 792 20.65 5.06 5.70
C GLY A 792 20.47 6.15 6.76
N SER A 793 19.33 6.11 7.46
CA SER A 793 19.04 6.99 8.60
C SER A 793 18.49 6.21 9.80
N LEU A 794 18.89 6.62 10.99
CA LEU A 794 18.35 6.19 12.28
C LEU A 794 17.56 7.35 12.90
N TYR A 795 16.32 7.10 13.30
CA TYR A 795 15.49 8.05 14.02
C TYR A 795 15.08 7.50 15.39
N ILE A 796 15.35 8.25 16.45
CA ILE A 796 14.99 7.89 17.81
C ILE A 796 14.06 8.97 18.36
N ASN A 797 12.95 8.54 18.96
CA ASN A 797 11.98 9.43 19.59
C ASN A 797 11.59 8.92 20.97
N SER A 798 11.83 9.73 21.99
CA SER A 798 11.58 9.33 23.37
C SER A 798 10.08 9.28 23.70
N ILE A 799 9.67 8.16 24.31
CA ILE A 799 8.34 7.91 24.86
C ILE A 799 8.33 8.52 26.27
N SER A 800 8.07 9.82 26.35
CA SER A 800 8.16 10.56 27.62
C SER A 800 7.05 11.60 27.78
N LEU A 801 6.77 11.91 29.05
CA LEU A 801 5.96 13.03 29.50
C LEU A 801 6.84 13.97 30.35
N PRO A 802 6.42 15.22 30.63
CA PRO A 802 7.27 16.22 31.30
C PRO A 802 7.94 15.81 32.62
N LYS A 803 7.48 14.73 33.26
CA LYS A 803 8.03 14.21 34.53
C LYS A 803 8.45 12.74 34.50
N HIS A 804 8.19 12.02 33.41
CA HIS A 804 8.40 10.58 33.33
C HIS A 804 8.95 10.20 31.96
N ASP A 805 10.00 9.40 31.96
CA ASP A 805 10.62 8.87 30.74
C ASP A 805 10.39 7.35 30.73
N PHE A 806 9.55 6.89 29.80
CA PHE A 806 9.11 5.51 29.75
C PHE A 806 9.99 4.66 28.83
N GLY A 807 10.74 5.26 27.91
CA GLY A 807 11.53 4.53 26.93
C GLY A 807 11.68 5.25 25.60
N ASP A 808 12.00 4.50 24.54
CA ASP A 808 12.30 5.05 23.22
C ASP A 808 11.62 4.25 22.09
N LEU A 809 11.15 4.97 21.07
CA LEU A 809 10.68 4.45 19.79
C LEU A 809 11.77 4.70 18.75
N VAL A 810 12.25 3.63 18.13
CA VAL A 810 13.39 3.62 17.22
C VAL A 810 12.92 3.20 15.84
N LEU A 811 13.29 3.98 14.83
CA LEU A 811 13.10 3.66 13.41
C LEU A 811 14.44 3.66 12.70
N MET A 812 14.64 2.74 11.76
CA MET A 812 15.80 2.75 10.89
C MET A 812 15.41 2.48 9.44
N THR A 813 16.08 3.15 8.50
CA THR A 813 15.99 2.86 7.08
C THR A 813 17.37 2.77 6.42
N ARG A 814 17.53 1.85 5.47
CA ARG A 814 18.68 1.71 4.57
C ARG A 814 18.62 2.72 3.42
N ASP A 815 17.48 3.39 3.23
CA ASP A 815 17.34 4.43 2.21
C ASP A 815 18.36 5.56 2.49
N PRO A 816 19.31 5.81 1.58
CA PRO A 816 20.22 6.96 1.70
C PRO A 816 19.49 8.31 1.83
N GLN A 817 18.22 8.38 1.45
CA GLN A 817 17.40 9.60 1.52
C GLN A 817 16.73 9.83 2.88
N GLY A 818 16.76 8.87 3.80
CA GLY A 818 16.20 8.97 5.15
C GLY A 818 14.67 8.95 5.22
N PHE A 819 14.10 9.40 6.35
CA PHE A 819 12.65 9.37 6.58
C PHE A 819 11.93 10.57 5.98
N GLU A 820 10.75 10.34 5.41
CA GLU A 820 9.82 11.43 5.07
C GLU A 820 9.34 12.16 6.33
N GLU A 821 9.07 13.46 6.21
CA GLU A 821 8.62 14.31 7.33
C GLU A 821 7.26 13.83 7.90
N SER A 822 6.41 13.24 7.06
CA SER A 822 5.17 12.57 7.44
C SER A 822 5.41 11.45 8.45
N VAL A 823 6.36 10.55 8.16
CA VAL A 823 6.75 9.42 9.02
C VAL A 823 7.25 9.94 10.36
N LEU A 824 8.14 10.93 10.37
CA LEU A 824 8.68 11.51 11.60
C LEU A 824 7.58 12.13 12.48
N ARG A 825 6.61 12.81 11.86
CA ARG A 825 5.47 13.42 12.56
C ARG A 825 4.52 12.37 13.14
N THR A 826 4.15 11.35 12.37
CA THR A 826 3.30 10.25 12.82
C THR A 826 3.95 9.50 13.98
N THR A 827 5.24 9.21 13.87
CA THR A 827 6.06 8.57 14.91
C THR A 827 6.08 9.39 16.21
N ALA A 828 6.19 10.72 16.09
CA ALA A 828 6.13 11.60 17.25
C ALA A 828 4.77 11.64 17.94
N MET A 829 3.68 11.62 17.16
CA MET A 829 2.34 11.55 17.74
C MET A 829 2.12 10.20 18.46
N LEU A 830 2.63 9.12 17.88
CA LEU A 830 2.57 7.78 18.48
C LEU A 830 3.36 7.67 19.78
N ALA A 831 4.59 8.19 19.82
CA ALA A 831 5.40 8.20 21.03
C ALA A 831 4.67 8.92 22.19
N ALA A 832 3.97 10.03 21.90
CA ALA A 832 3.17 10.74 22.90
C ALA A 832 1.93 9.94 23.36
N GLN A 833 1.22 9.28 22.44
CA GLN A 833 0.08 8.42 22.78
C GLN A 833 0.49 7.19 23.59
N LEU A 834 1.60 6.56 23.22
CA LEU A 834 2.23 5.47 23.96
C LEU A 834 2.57 5.87 25.39
N ALA A 835 3.18 7.04 25.56
CA ALA A 835 3.51 7.56 26.88
C ALA A 835 2.26 7.74 27.76
N ALA A 836 1.16 8.25 27.19
CA ALA A 836 -0.12 8.38 27.89
C ALA A 836 -0.76 7.02 28.24
N ALA A 837 -0.73 6.06 27.32
CA ALA A 837 -1.27 4.72 27.54
C ALA A 837 -0.50 3.96 28.63
N ILE A 838 0.85 4.05 28.62
CA ILE A 838 1.71 3.46 29.64
C ILE A 838 1.44 4.12 30.99
N GLN A 839 1.34 5.45 31.05
CA GLN A 839 1.02 6.16 32.29
C GLN A 839 -0.32 5.69 32.88
N ARG A 840 -1.34 5.51 32.04
CA ARG A 840 -2.64 4.99 32.48
C ARG A 840 -2.52 3.59 33.05
N LEU A 841 -1.88 2.67 32.33
CA LEU A 841 -1.66 1.28 32.78
C LEU A 841 -0.90 1.22 34.11
N MET A 842 0.08 2.10 34.28
CA MET A 842 0.81 2.24 35.55
C MET A 842 -0.10 2.70 36.68
N HIS A 843 -0.92 3.72 36.43
CA HIS A 843 -1.84 4.23 37.44
C HIS A 843 -2.89 3.20 37.83
N GLU A 844 -3.40 2.43 36.87
CA GLU A 844 -4.33 1.32 37.13
C GLU A 844 -3.68 0.23 37.99
N ARG A 845 -2.43 -0.17 37.71
CA ARG A 845 -1.68 -1.13 38.54
C ARG A 845 -1.39 -0.60 39.94
N GLU A 846 -1.04 0.68 40.06
CA GLU A 846 -0.81 1.34 41.35
C GLU A 846 -2.09 1.36 42.18
N LEU A 847 -3.22 1.74 41.60
CA LEU A 847 -4.53 1.71 42.25
C LEU A 847 -4.94 0.28 42.65
N GLN A 848 -4.70 -0.72 41.80
CA GLN A 848 -4.94 -2.12 42.14
C GLN A 848 -4.09 -2.56 43.33
N TYR A 849 -2.79 -2.26 43.32
CA TYR A 849 -1.88 -2.61 44.42
C TYR A 849 -2.28 -1.96 45.74
N LEU A 850 -2.62 -0.67 45.72
CA LEU A 850 -3.10 0.08 46.89
C LEU A 850 -4.46 -0.43 47.39
N SER A 851 -5.30 -0.94 46.49
CA SER A 851 -6.61 -1.51 46.84
C SER A 851 -6.53 -2.95 47.34
N SER A 852 -5.50 -3.73 46.98
CA SER A 852 -5.43 -5.16 47.30
C SER A 852 -4.49 -5.54 48.46
N THR A 853 -3.67 -4.60 48.92
CA THR A 853 -2.54 -4.87 49.83
C THR A 853 -2.65 -4.06 51.13
N ASP A 854 -2.25 -4.64 52.27
CA ASP A 854 -2.11 -3.94 53.53
C ASP A 854 -0.77 -3.18 53.55
N MET A 855 -0.82 -1.85 53.58
CA MET A 855 0.37 -0.99 53.43
C MET A 855 1.40 -1.13 54.56
N LEU A 856 1.01 -1.65 55.72
CA LEU A 856 1.94 -1.84 56.84
C LEU A 856 2.70 -3.16 56.72
N THR A 857 2.03 -4.24 56.34
CA THR A 857 2.60 -5.61 56.36
C THR A 857 2.99 -6.16 54.99
N GLY A 858 2.47 -5.58 53.90
CA GLY A 858 2.69 -6.07 52.53
C GLY A 858 1.88 -7.32 52.17
N LEU A 859 1.07 -7.84 53.10
CA LEU A 859 0.15 -8.96 52.87
C LEU A 859 -1.08 -8.50 52.09
N ILE A 860 -1.84 -9.44 51.53
CA ILE A 860 -3.14 -9.09 50.94
C ILE A 860 -4.10 -8.56 52.02
N ASN A 861 -4.89 -7.54 51.69
CA ASN A 861 -5.84 -6.95 52.62
C ASN A 861 -7.19 -7.68 52.59
N ARG A 862 -8.12 -7.25 53.46
CA ARG A 862 -9.50 -7.77 53.52
C ARG A 862 -10.20 -7.75 52.16
N GLN A 863 -10.06 -6.70 51.35
CA GLN A 863 -10.74 -6.58 50.05
C GLN A 863 -10.28 -7.65 49.06
N ALA A 864 -8.98 -7.98 49.06
CA ALA A 864 -8.42 -9.01 48.18
C ALA A 864 -8.68 -10.45 48.66
N LEU A 865 -8.85 -10.66 49.97
CA LEU A 865 -9.11 -11.99 50.54
C LEU A 865 -10.51 -12.52 50.19
N TYR A 866 -11.53 -11.66 50.22
CA TYR A 866 -12.94 -12.06 50.07
C TYR A 866 -13.22 -12.84 48.77
N PRO A 867 -12.84 -12.34 47.57
CA PRO A 867 -13.06 -13.06 46.32
C PRO A 867 -12.37 -14.43 46.29
N ARG A 868 -11.18 -14.55 46.90
CA ARG A 868 -10.44 -15.83 46.95
C ARG A 868 -11.14 -16.87 47.82
N LEU A 869 -11.76 -16.42 48.92
CA LEU A 869 -12.61 -17.30 49.73
C LEU A 869 -13.87 -17.72 48.98
N GLU A 870 -14.50 -16.83 48.19
CA GLU A 870 -15.64 -17.20 47.34
C GLU A 870 -15.27 -18.23 46.26
N GLU A 871 -14.10 -18.08 45.64
CA GLU A 871 -13.56 -19.04 44.68
C GLU A 871 -13.37 -20.42 45.31
N GLU A 872 -12.76 -20.49 46.50
CA GLU A 872 -12.53 -21.76 47.19
C GLU A 872 -13.82 -22.41 47.69
N LEU A 873 -14.77 -21.63 48.22
CA LEU A 873 -16.12 -22.13 48.53
C LEU A 873 -16.80 -22.73 47.30
N SER A 874 -16.70 -22.05 46.15
CA SER A 874 -17.26 -22.52 44.88
C SER A 874 -16.53 -23.76 44.35
N ARG A 875 -15.24 -23.91 44.62
CA ARG A 875 -14.44 -25.09 44.26
C ARG A 875 -14.82 -26.31 45.10
N THR A 876 -14.99 -26.14 46.41
CA THR A 876 -15.44 -27.20 47.33
C THR A 876 -16.86 -27.69 46.99
N ARG A 877 -17.77 -26.79 46.59
CA ARG A 877 -19.12 -27.19 46.12
C ARG A 877 -19.09 -28.08 44.88
N ARG A 878 -18.14 -27.84 43.97
CA ARG A 878 -18.04 -28.55 42.68
C ARG A 878 -17.32 -29.90 42.77
N HIS A 879 -16.35 -30.03 43.67
CA HIS A 879 -15.48 -31.20 43.75
C HIS A 879 -15.68 -31.95 45.06
N SER A 880 -16.28 -33.15 44.99
CA SER A 880 -16.64 -33.95 46.17
C SER A 880 -15.48 -34.34 47.09
N ASN A 881 -14.26 -34.35 46.56
CA ASN A 881 -13.06 -34.76 47.30
C ASN A 881 -12.16 -33.56 47.68
N TYR A 882 -12.60 -32.34 47.37
CA TYR A 882 -11.85 -31.13 47.69
C TYR A 882 -12.21 -30.63 49.08
N ARG A 883 -11.19 -30.20 49.83
CA ARG A 883 -11.31 -29.62 51.17
C ARG A 883 -10.34 -28.46 51.30
N PHE A 884 -10.63 -27.53 52.19
CA PHE A 884 -9.68 -26.51 52.59
C PHE A 884 -9.89 -26.11 54.04
N CYS A 885 -8.91 -25.45 54.61
CA CYS A 885 -9.00 -24.92 55.96
C CYS A 885 -8.84 -23.40 55.96
N LEU A 886 -9.53 -22.75 56.88
CA LEU A 886 -9.35 -21.33 57.18
C LEU A 886 -8.86 -21.19 58.62
N ALA A 887 -7.75 -20.47 58.83
CA ALA A 887 -7.28 -20.09 60.15
C ALA A 887 -7.47 -18.58 60.36
N PHE A 888 -8.15 -18.20 61.44
CA PHE A 888 -8.26 -16.83 61.91
C PHE A 888 -7.35 -16.65 63.12
N LEU A 889 -6.46 -15.65 63.07
CA LEU A 889 -5.39 -15.43 64.04
C LEU A 889 -5.50 -14.03 64.64
N ASP A 890 -5.23 -13.92 65.94
CA ASP A 890 -5.13 -12.65 66.65
C ASP A 890 -3.96 -12.69 67.65
N LEU A 891 -3.23 -11.57 67.77
CA LEU A 891 -2.09 -11.47 68.68
C LEU A 891 -2.53 -11.17 70.12
N ASP A 892 -2.35 -12.15 71.00
CA ASP A 892 -2.69 -12.02 72.41
C ASP A 892 -1.89 -10.93 73.11
N ASN A 893 -2.59 -10.07 73.86
CA ASN A 893 -1.99 -8.96 74.62
C ASN A 893 -1.25 -7.92 73.76
N PHE A 894 -1.49 -7.85 72.44
CA PHE A 894 -0.87 -6.86 71.56
C PHE A 894 -1.18 -5.41 71.97
N LYS A 895 -2.41 -5.13 72.43
CA LYS A 895 -2.76 -3.81 72.98
C LYS A 895 -1.84 -3.37 74.13
N TYR A 896 -1.47 -4.28 75.04
CA TYR A 896 -0.53 -3.97 76.12
C TYR A 896 0.83 -3.54 75.56
N LEU A 897 1.31 -4.22 74.51
CA LEU A 897 2.57 -3.89 73.84
C LEU A 897 2.51 -2.49 73.20
N ASN A 898 1.41 -2.15 72.52
CA ASN A 898 1.20 -0.80 71.97
C ASN A 898 1.14 0.27 73.07
N ASP A 899 0.38 0.03 74.14
CA ASP A 899 0.18 1.00 75.22
C ASP A 899 1.49 1.29 75.99
N HIS A 900 2.42 0.32 76.06
CA HIS A 900 3.67 0.45 76.84
C HIS A 900 4.90 0.84 76.02
N TYR A 901 4.96 0.43 74.75
CA TYR A 901 6.16 0.63 73.90
C TYR A 901 5.89 1.50 72.67
N GLY A 902 4.64 1.96 72.49
CA GLY A 902 4.23 2.82 71.39
C GLY A 902 3.88 2.05 70.12
N HIS A 903 3.02 2.68 69.31
CA HIS A 903 2.52 2.09 68.05
C HIS A 903 3.63 1.75 67.05
N ASN A 904 4.71 2.53 66.97
CA ASN A 904 5.83 2.22 66.07
C ASN A 904 6.47 0.85 66.37
N LEU A 905 6.55 0.46 67.64
CA LEU A 905 7.08 -0.84 68.03
C LEU A 905 6.04 -1.95 67.78
N GLY A 906 4.76 -1.64 67.96
CA GLY A 906 3.65 -2.49 67.53
C GLY A 906 3.67 -2.79 66.03
N ASP A 907 3.90 -1.78 65.21
CA ASP A 907 3.99 -1.88 63.76
C ASP A 907 5.13 -2.80 63.32
N GLN A 908 6.30 -2.71 63.97
CA GLN A 908 7.42 -3.64 63.75
C GLN A 908 7.07 -5.08 64.16
N VAL A 909 6.29 -5.26 65.23
CA VAL A 909 5.81 -6.58 65.64
C VAL A 909 4.83 -7.14 64.60
N LEU A 910 3.92 -6.33 64.07
CA LEU A 910 2.99 -6.74 63.02
C LEU A 910 3.71 -7.11 61.72
N GLN A 911 4.70 -6.31 61.29
CA GLN A 911 5.55 -6.60 60.13
C GLN A 911 6.35 -7.89 60.32
N GLY A 912 6.97 -8.06 61.49
CA GLY A 912 7.73 -9.27 61.83
C GLY A 912 6.85 -10.52 61.89
N PHE A 913 5.64 -10.38 62.44
CA PHE A 913 4.67 -11.47 62.49
C PHE A 913 4.15 -11.83 61.10
N ALA A 914 3.78 -10.85 60.28
CA ALA A 914 3.36 -11.04 58.89
C ALA A 914 4.42 -11.80 58.08
N LYS A 915 5.68 -11.36 58.17
CA LYS A 915 6.81 -12.06 57.55
C LYS A 915 6.96 -13.48 58.09
N SER A 916 6.76 -13.69 59.40
CA SER A 916 6.80 -15.03 59.97
C SER A 916 5.67 -15.92 59.45
N LEU A 917 4.46 -15.39 59.22
CA LEU A 917 3.36 -16.16 58.64
C LEU A 917 3.69 -16.57 57.21
N ASP A 918 4.20 -15.63 56.40
CA ASP A 918 4.57 -15.86 55.01
C ASP A 918 5.69 -16.91 54.88
N GLU A 919 6.75 -16.82 55.70
CA GLU A 919 7.86 -17.79 55.72
C GLU A 919 7.46 -19.22 56.09
N HIS A 920 6.40 -19.40 56.89
CA HIS A 920 5.94 -20.73 57.29
C HIS A 920 4.91 -21.31 56.29
N SER A 921 4.31 -20.44 55.48
CA SER A 921 3.23 -20.78 54.54
C SER A 921 3.78 -21.35 53.24
N ARG A 922 2.98 -22.15 52.54
CA ARG A 922 3.31 -22.67 51.20
C ARG A 922 2.98 -21.61 50.15
N ALA A 923 3.53 -21.77 48.94
CA ALA A 923 3.19 -20.89 47.82
C ALA A 923 1.69 -20.88 47.44
N GLU A 924 0.95 -21.94 47.81
CA GLU A 924 -0.49 -22.07 47.60
C GLU A 924 -1.33 -21.49 48.75
N ASP A 925 -0.73 -21.28 49.93
CA ASP A 925 -1.42 -20.75 51.09
C ASP A 925 -1.51 -19.21 50.96
N LEU A 926 -2.65 -18.63 51.32
CA LEU A 926 -2.88 -17.19 51.16
C LEU A 926 -2.94 -16.52 52.53
N VAL A 927 -1.96 -15.67 52.83
CA VAL A 927 -1.84 -14.95 54.10
C VAL A 927 -2.37 -13.53 53.95
N SER A 928 -3.33 -13.14 54.80
CA SER A 928 -3.99 -11.83 54.79
C SER A 928 -3.99 -11.17 56.15
N ARG A 929 -4.01 -9.83 56.16
CA ARG A 929 -4.32 -9.02 57.34
C ARG A 929 -5.66 -8.32 57.14
N LEU A 930 -6.58 -8.51 58.08
CA LEU A 930 -7.91 -7.89 58.04
C LEU A 930 -7.90 -6.47 58.61
N GLY A 931 -7.05 -6.22 59.61
CA GLY A 931 -6.90 -4.95 60.31
C GLY A 931 -6.37 -5.17 61.72
N GLY A 932 -5.84 -4.13 62.37
CA GLY A 932 -5.33 -4.25 63.74
C GLY A 932 -4.29 -5.38 63.89
N ASP A 933 -4.56 -6.32 64.77
CA ASP A 933 -3.78 -7.53 65.05
C ASP A 933 -4.40 -8.82 64.47
N GLU A 934 -5.39 -8.70 63.59
CA GLU A 934 -6.14 -9.81 63.00
C GLU A 934 -5.57 -10.26 61.66
N PHE A 935 -5.25 -11.55 61.55
CA PHE A 935 -4.74 -12.19 60.34
C PHE A 935 -5.60 -13.38 59.96
N VAL A 936 -5.66 -13.68 58.67
CA VAL A 936 -6.34 -14.86 58.14
C VAL A 936 -5.41 -15.59 57.20
N ILE A 937 -5.40 -16.92 57.31
CA ILE A 937 -4.68 -17.79 56.37
C ILE A 937 -5.65 -18.80 55.78
N LEU A 938 -5.72 -18.82 54.45
CA LEU A 938 -6.43 -19.81 53.68
C LEU A 938 -5.46 -20.92 53.27
N PHE A 939 -5.82 -22.17 53.54
CA PHE A 939 -5.04 -23.37 53.26
C PHE A 939 -5.77 -24.28 52.26
N PRO A 940 -5.63 -24.05 50.95
CA PRO A 940 -6.22 -24.90 49.92
C PRO A 940 -5.75 -26.36 50.05
N GLY A 941 -6.67 -27.32 50.01
CA GLY A 941 -6.33 -28.75 49.97
C GLY A 941 -5.78 -29.36 51.27
N GLN A 942 -5.79 -28.64 52.39
CA GLN A 942 -5.27 -29.14 53.67
C GLN A 942 -6.39 -29.64 54.60
N THR A 943 -6.05 -30.59 55.47
CA THR A 943 -6.93 -31.05 56.56
C THR A 943 -6.75 -30.20 57.81
N GLY A 944 -7.73 -30.24 58.73
CA GLY A 944 -7.65 -29.56 60.02
C GLY A 944 -6.45 -30.00 60.84
N GLU A 945 -6.09 -31.29 60.79
CA GLU A 945 -4.89 -31.82 61.47
C GLU A 945 -3.59 -31.22 60.91
N GLN A 946 -3.47 -31.09 59.59
CA GLN A 946 -2.30 -30.48 58.95
C GLN A 946 -2.14 -29.01 59.31
N VAL A 947 -3.26 -28.27 59.31
CA VAL A 947 -3.27 -26.85 59.71
C VAL A 947 -3.02 -26.70 61.21
N GLU A 948 -3.53 -27.58 62.05
CA GLU A 948 -3.23 -27.57 63.48
C GLU A 948 -1.73 -27.80 63.73
N GLN A 949 -1.09 -28.71 62.98
CA GLN A 949 0.36 -28.90 63.05
C GLN A 949 1.15 -27.67 62.58
N PHE A 950 0.67 -26.97 61.54
CA PHE A 950 1.21 -25.67 61.13
C PHE A 950 1.11 -24.65 62.28
N CYS A 951 -0.07 -24.49 62.86
CA CYS A 951 -0.31 -23.56 63.98
C CYS A 951 0.53 -23.92 65.21
N ARG A 952 0.66 -25.20 65.55
CA ARG A 952 1.55 -25.65 66.65
C ARG A 952 3.00 -25.26 66.42
N ARG A 953 3.50 -25.26 65.18
CA ARG A 953 4.86 -24.78 64.85
C ARG A 953 4.96 -23.27 65.01
N LEU A 954 3.98 -22.53 64.50
CA LEU A 954 3.87 -21.07 64.66
C LEU A 954 3.82 -20.65 66.14
N LEU A 955 3.02 -21.33 66.97
CA LEU A 955 2.80 -20.98 68.37
C LEU A 955 3.98 -21.30 69.30
N LYS A 956 4.90 -22.18 68.90
CA LYS A 956 6.14 -22.44 69.65
C LYS A 956 6.99 -21.18 69.85
N GLN A 957 6.87 -20.22 68.93
CA GLN A 957 7.54 -18.92 69.00
C GLN A 957 7.12 -18.09 70.23
N PHE A 958 5.98 -18.41 70.82
CA PHE A 958 5.37 -17.69 71.93
C PHE A 958 5.18 -18.56 73.19
N GLY A 959 5.51 -19.86 73.14
CA GLY A 959 5.20 -20.82 74.20
C GLY A 959 5.94 -20.66 75.52
N THR A 960 7.05 -19.90 75.58
CA THR A 960 7.80 -19.63 76.81
C THR A 960 8.26 -18.18 76.88
N ALA A 961 8.54 -17.65 78.08
CA ALA A 961 9.12 -16.30 78.24
C ALA A 961 10.36 -16.07 77.36
N LYS A 962 11.23 -17.09 77.30
CA LYS A 962 12.47 -17.03 76.51
C LYS A 962 12.17 -16.99 75.00
N ALA A 963 11.23 -17.80 74.54
CA ALA A 963 10.80 -17.80 73.15
C ALA A 963 10.20 -16.45 72.74
N VAL A 964 9.28 -15.90 73.55
CA VAL A 964 8.67 -14.58 73.30
C VAL A 964 9.74 -13.48 73.21
N GLN A 965 10.71 -13.48 74.12
CA GLN A 965 11.81 -12.50 74.10
C GLN A 965 12.69 -12.62 72.84
N GLN A 966 12.96 -13.85 72.39
CA GLN A 966 13.73 -14.11 71.16
C GLN A 966 12.95 -13.67 69.92
N THR A 967 11.65 -13.98 69.87
CA THR A 967 10.75 -13.60 68.77
C THR A 967 10.62 -12.09 68.66
N LEU A 968 10.38 -11.39 69.78
CA LEU A 968 10.33 -9.93 69.79
C LEU A 968 11.65 -9.30 69.35
N LYS A 969 12.80 -9.83 69.80
CA LYS A 969 14.11 -9.38 69.33
C LYS A 969 14.30 -9.62 67.83
N ARG A 970 13.78 -10.71 67.28
CA ARG A 970 13.81 -11.00 65.84
C ARG A 970 12.96 -10.00 65.05
N PHE A 971 11.79 -9.62 65.56
CA PHE A 971 10.85 -8.72 64.88
C PHE A 971 11.28 -7.25 64.95
N THR A 972 11.71 -6.78 66.13
CA THR A 972 11.97 -5.35 66.38
C THR A 972 13.46 -4.99 66.47
N GLY A 973 14.34 -5.99 66.52
CA GLY A 973 15.76 -5.80 66.83
C GLY A 973 16.06 -5.51 68.30
N GLN A 974 15.03 -5.40 69.17
CA GLN A 974 15.15 -4.96 70.56
C GLN A 974 14.79 -6.06 71.57
N SER A 975 15.50 -6.10 72.70
CA SER A 975 15.21 -7.06 73.78
C SER A 975 14.17 -6.46 74.75
N LEU A 976 12.92 -6.91 74.66
CA LEU A 976 11.81 -6.42 75.47
C LEU A 976 11.53 -7.35 76.67
N LYS A 977 11.22 -6.76 77.83
CA LYS A 977 10.83 -7.50 79.04
C LYS A 977 9.33 -7.32 79.30
N LEU A 978 8.55 -8.35 79.03
CA LEU A 978 7.12 -8.39 79.32
C LEU A 978 6.84 -9.16 80.63
N PRO A 979 5.90 -8.72 81.48
CA PRO A 979 5.45 -9.49 82.64
C PRO A 979 4.91 -10.86 82.24
N SER A 980 5.07 -11.87 83.11
CA SER A 980 4.66 -13.25 82.82
C SER A 980 3.17 -13.39 82.46
N GLU A 981 2.32 -12.53 83.02
CA GLU A 981 0.86 -12.52 82.83
C GLU A 981 0.42 -11.76 81.55
N ARG A 982 1.32 -11.00 80.92
CA ARG A 982 1.05 -10.13 79.76
C ARG A 982 2.00 -10.41 78.59
N ARG A 983 2.43 -11.67 78.44
CA ARG A 983 3.29 -12.10 77.33
C ARG A 983 2.53 -12.02 76.01
N LEU A 984 3.23 -11.65 74.94
CA LEU A 984 2.71 -11.73 73.57
C LEU A 984 2.50 -13.20 73.21
N GLY A 985 1.33 -13.52 72.68
CA GLY A 985 0.96 -14.84 72.17
C GLY A 985 0.15 -14.71 70.88
N CYS A 986 -0.37 -15.83 70.37
CA CYS A 986 -1.33 -15.81 69.27
C CYS A 986 -2.44 -16.82 69.53
N SER A 987 -3.68 -16.40 69.43
CA SER A 987 -4.83 -17.30 69.49
C SER A 987 -5.32 -17.58 68.08
N VAL A 988 -5.62 -18.85 67.77
CA VAL A 988 -5.98 -19.28 66.41
C VAL A 988 -7.27 -20.10 66.42
N GLY A 989 -8.22 -19.74 65.56
CA GLY A 989 -9.43 -20.50 65.27
C GLY A 989 -9.34 -21.14 63.89
N ILE A 990 -9.49 -22.46 63.80
CA ILE A 990 -9.36 -23.21 62.55
C ILE A 990 -10.72 -23.82 62.21
N ILE A 991 -11.18 -23.59 60.98
CA ILE A 991 -12.36 -24.23 60.40
C ILE A 991 -11.90 -25.11 59.23
N GLU A 992 -12.18 -26.40 59.30
CA GLU A 992 -12.06 -27.32 58.15
C GLU A 992 -13.38 -27.34 57.39
N LEU A 993 -13.29 -27.23 56.06
CA LEU A 993 -14.41 -27.26 55.16
C LEU A 993 -14.27 -28.38 54.14
N ASP A 994 -15.33 -29.17 54.02
CA ASP A 994 -15.54 -30.12 52.94
C ASP A 994 -16.86 -29.83 52.22
N ARG A 995 -17.28 -30.73 51.32
CA ARG A 995 -18.52 -30.56 50.53
C ARG A 995 -19.79 -30.50 51.38
N ASP A 996 -19.82 -31.18 52.52
CA ASP A 996 -21.02 -31.30 53.36
C ASP A 996 -21.11 -30.13 54.36
N THR A 997 -20.03 -29.38 54.54
CA THR A 997 -19.94 -28.28 55.50
C THR A 997 -19.76 -26.91 54.85
N VAL A 998 -20.08 -26.72 53.57
CA VAL A 998 -19.85 -25.42 52.88
C VAL A 998 -20.81 -24.33 53.37
N PRO A 999 -20.32 -23.17 53.87
CA PRO A 999 -21.17 -22.04 54.30
C PRO A 999 -21.95 -21.39 53.14
N ARG A 1000 -23.03 -20.68 53.49
CA ARG A 1000 -23.77 -19.84 52.51
C ARG A 1000 -22.98 -18.60 52.08
N SER A 1001 -22.15 -18.02 52.95
CA SER A 1001 -21.37 -16.81 52.67
C SER A 1001 -19.96 -16.85 53.29
N VAL A 1002 -19.06 -16.00 52.78
CA VAL A 1002 -17.71 -15.80 53.35
C VAL A 1002 -17.78 -15.21 54.76
N ASP A 1003 -18.72 -14.31 55.04
CA ASP A 1003 -18.87 -13.71 56.37
C ASP A 1003 -19.26 -14.75 57.43
N ALA A 1004 -20.10 -15.73 57.08
CA ALA A 1004 -20.43 -16.83 57.99
C ALA A 1004 -19.21 -17.69 58.34
N LEU A 1005 -18.33 -17.93 57.35
CA LEU A 1005 -17.07 -18.63 57.55
C LEU A 1005 -16.12 -17.85 58.47
N LEU A 1006 -15.90 -16.57 58.18
CA LEU A 1006 -15.01 -15.71 58.97
C LEU A 1006 -15.52 -15.57 60.41
N ASN A 1007 -16.83 -15.41 60.61
CA ASN A 1007 -17.43 -15.30 61.93
C ASN A 1007 -17.27 -16.59 62.76
N GLN A 1008 -17.43 -17.78 62.18
CA GLN A 1008 -17.19 -19.03 62.91
C GLN A 1008 -15.70 -19.23 63.22
N ALA A 1009 -14.82 -18.84 62.31
CA ALA A 1009 -13.37 -18.90 62.54
C ALA A 1009 -12.94 -17.93 63.67
N ASP A 1010 -13.52 -16.72 63.71
CA ASP A 1010 -13.34 -15.75 64.80
C ASP A 1010 -13.88 -16.29 66.13
N GLN A 1011 -15.07 -16.90 66.15
CA GLN A 1011 -15.60 -17.56 67.36
C GLN A 1011 -14.70 -18.69 67.86
N ALA A 1012 -14.13 -19.50 66.95
CA ALA A 1012 -13.17 -20.54 67.30
C ALA A 1012 -11.87 -19.93 67.88
N MET A 1013 -11.41 -18.81 67.33
CA MET A 1013 -10.26 -18.06 67.85
C MET A 1013 -10.56 -17.48 69.24
N TYR A 1014 -11.75 -16.95 69.45
CA TYR A 1014 -12.19 -16.45 70.76
C TYR A 1014 -12.26 -17.57 71.80
N ALA A 1015 -12.70 -18.77 71.41
CA ALA A 1015 -12.62 -19.94 72.27
C ALA A 1015 -11.16 -20.25 72.67
N ALA A 1016 -10.22 -20.18 71.73
CA ALA A 1016 -8.79 -20.31 72.02
C ALA A 1016 -8.28 -19.24 73.01
N LYS A 1017 -8.74 -17.98 72.88
CA LYS A 1017 -8.44 -16.91 73.85
C LYS A 1017 -8.94 -17.24 75.25
N SER A 1018 -10.18 -17.74 75.36
CA SER A 1018 -10.81 -18.03 76.66
C SER A 1018 -10.17 -19.23 77.40
N GLN A 1019 -9.60 -20.18 76.64
CA GLN A 1019 -9.01 -21.41 77.17
C GLN A 1019 -7.55 -21.27 77.62
N GLY A 1020 -7.00 -20.05 77.68
CA GLY A 1020 -5.64 -19.80 78.17
C GLY A 1020 -4.67 -19.10 77.20
N LYS A 1021 -5.14 -18.66 76.02
CA LYS A 1021 -4.34 -17.97 74.99
C LYS A 1021 -3.19 -18.82 74.42
N ASN A 1022 -2.52 -18.32 73.39
CA ASN A 1022 -1.39 -19.00 72.74
C ASN A 1022 -1.67 -20.46 72.30
N GLN A 1023 -2.84 -20.69 71.71
CA GLN A 1023 -3.28 -22.02 71.28
C GLN A 1023 -4.15 -21.95 70.04
N ALA A 1024 -4.31 -23.10 69.39
CA ALA A 1024 -5.19 -23.26 68.24
C ALA A 1024 -6.36 -24.16 68.62
N VAL A 1025 -7.57 -23.78 68.21
CA VAL A 1025 -8.78 -24.59 68.37
C VAL A 1025 -9.33 -24.90 66.98
N VAL A 1026 -9.48 -26.18 66.68
CA VAL A 1026 -10.14 -26.67 65.46
C VAL A 1026 -11.61 -26.93 65.78
N VAL A 1027 -12.51 -26.33 65.01
CA VAL A 1027 -13.96 -26.53 65.14
C VAL A 1027 -14.51 -26.96 63.77
N PRO A 1028 -15.33 -28.03 63.69
CA PRO A 1028 -16.04 -28.33 62.44
C PRO A 1028 -17.02 -27.19 62.15
N PHE A 1029 -17.15 -26.81 60.87
CA PHE A 1029 -18.13 -25.78 60.50
C PHE A 1029 -19.55 -26.27 60.83
N ASN A 1030 -20.30 -25.48 61.60
CA ASN A 1030 -21.65 -25.84 62.01
C ASN A 1030 -22.67 -25.12 61.15
N ALA A 1031 -23.26 -25.84 60.20
CA ALA A 1031 -24.29 -25.31 59.29
C ALA A 1031 -25.56 -24.83 60.01
N ALA A 1032 -25.86 -25.34 61.21
CA ALA A 1032 -27.06 -24.92 61.97
C ALA A 1032 -26.91 -23.51 62.59
N LEU A 1033 -25.68 -23.00 62.75
CA LEU A 1033 -25.43 -21.62 63.18
C LEU A 1033 -25.58 -20.61 62.04
N ASP A 1034 -25.74 -21.06 60.79
CA ASP A 1034 -25.95 -20.22 59.60
C ASP A 1034 -27.42 -19.72 59.48
N ASP A 1035 -28.35 -20.31 60.25
CA ASP A 1035 -29.78 -19.98 60.24
C ASP A 1035 -30.20 -18.93 61.30
N GLY A 1036 -29.25 -18.32 62.02
CA GLY A 1036 -29.62 -17.37 63.08
C GLY A 1036 -28.54 -16.38 63.48
N VAL A 1037 -28.35 -15.33 62.67
CA VAL A 1037 -28.19 -13.93 63.13
C VAL A 1037 -28.61 -13.00 61.97
N ARG A 1038 -29.68 -12.24 62.17
CA ARG A 1038 -29.89 -10.91 61.56
C ARG A 1038 -30.00 -9.92 62.71
#